data_AF-A0A4Y6V5M0-F1
#
_entry.id   AF-A0A4Y6V5M0-F1
#
_cell.length_a   1.000
_cell.length_b   1.000
_cell.length_c   1.000
_cell.angle_alpha   90.00
_cell.angle_beta   90.00
_cell.angle_gamma   90.00
#
_symmetry.space_group_name_H-M   'P 1'
#
loop_
_entity.id
_entity.type
_entity.pdbx_description
1 polymer ?
#
loop_
_entity_poly.entity_id
_entity_poly.type
_entity_poly.pdbx_seq_one_letter_code
_entity_poly.pdbx_strand_id
1 'polypeptide(L)'
;MELGGNWRIKDFAPGETPAQDNAAAMLDDRYWMTGSVPGDVHSALIRRKVIEDPYFGHNDLKSRWIEEREWWYRRGFEYGGALTREPGERFELNFDGLDTFATVFVNGHEIGTSRNMLMPHTFDITRVIRPGWNVIAVRFDPLRPHHQGKERFDWSSYTKERPWLRKAAMNFGWDWGPRLVTVGIWGAVTLKRHRLAKIESVFAETRSIGNGAANLVISADVTTYRGMPDVPLTLKLSLADGDGRRVYETEVSEDGAEPIRAADPDGASVPAFETDFRPESGTRPGVLAASPVTPGRRSALRRQAAFRAECVLPDARLWWTHDLGEPHLYTLTADLYAGDERIHTDTQAIGVRTIELRTEDEEGRAAFRFFLNGKFVYARGANWIPADNRIGSIPDSRYGELIGLSAESGMNMLRIWGGGIYEKEIFYDECDRRGVLVWQDFAFANALFPDFNADFMDNVRAEVEANVTRLRGRASLALWCGNNEIDWLYDMKSASGDIKSDFYGERIYHELIPEALERLDPHRAYWPSSPYGRSGDQDDNDPDVGDRHNWQVWHGSVYPRAFGEMPALDYSIEGVTFKNYKQDMALFSSEFGMHASANRYTLEKNMPEGSLVWGGEEMAYRNKDTNHRKGILLMEGYTGLPRDIEEYMNFSMLTQAEGLRCGVEHYRRNPRSGGSLIWQLNDSWPGTSWAMIDYELLPKASYYYAKQFYRPLLLSLEHEPGQPLRVWAVNDGPEPVEVEALLEVRRFDGERVGEYVFRSDSAFRGPVLLGEVGEAEALNGGSAEETLVRLRHAGGVELGSGKGGEAGEGPRELRGNGADGAWEGPRGVRGAEAEKGGESRRREERGCEQTYMLRDQRELKLGQAKLAWSVAEASEAGGEAEVAQAGQAVQDGQAGGYVEAAQAAQAGSAAEEAAQGGQAGGDVEAAQVAQAGSAAQEAARGGQAGGYVEAAQAAQAGSAVEEAAQGGQAGGEAEAAEPGANAGELPAAWRLDGRLADVTAAAVSEGAAEAAGNASKPKPVSGAGTVNAAEEAAGRMPLLGSAADAQATADASGESEQLRQTAAGSVIVTVEASGMLARMVKLELPLGRVRFSDNFFDLLPGERREVELSMLDGSPLTVDFVRSRLRVSALNGAAIR
;
A
#
# COMPACT_ATOMS: atom_id res chain seq x y z
N MET A 1 -15.48 -8.35 26.82
CA MET A 1 -15.52 -9.82 26.70
C MET A 1 -15.41 -10.10 25.23
N GLU A 2 -14.36 -10.82 24.85
CA GLU A 2 -13.98 -10.92 23.46
C GLU A 2 -14.73 -12.05 22.78
N LEU A 3 -15.37 -11.72 21.67
CA LEU A 3 -16.18 -12.63 20.88
C LEU A 3 -15.53 -12.93 19.52
N GLY A 4 -14.23 -12.66 19.39
CA GLY A 4 -13.39 -13.14 18.29
C GLY A 4 -13.06 -14.64 18.34
N GLY A 5 -12.43 -15.16 17.30
CA GLY A 5 -12.14 -16.59 17.09
C GLY A 5 -13.16 -17.26 16.16
N ASN A 6 -13.43 -18.56 16.36
CA ASN A 6 -14.32 -19.32 15.48
C ASN A 6 -15.80 -18.88 15.61
N TRP A 7 -16.42 -18.56 14.47
CA TRP A 7 -17.87 -18.43 14.29
C TRP A 7 -18.36 -19.50 13.30
N ARG A 8 -19.64 -19.85 13.39
CA ARG A 8 -20.35 -20.68 12.38
C ARG A 8 -20.74 -19.80 11.20
N ILE A 9 -20.61 -20.32 9.98
CA ILE A 9 -20.95 -19.61 8.74
C ILE A 9 -21.73 -20.53 7.80
N LYS A 10 -22.79 -20.01 7.17
CA LYS A 10 -23.51 -20.65 6.06
C LYS A 10 -24.11 -19.59 5.12
N ASP A 11 -24.14 -19.89 3.82
CA ASP A 11 -24.86 -19.14 2.79
C ASP A 11 -26.23 -19.71 2.45
N PHE A 12 -27.08 -18.83 1.90
CA PHE A 12 -28.40 -19.12 1.38
C PHE A 12 -28.64 -18.30 0.10
N ALA A 13 -29.55 -18.74 -0.77
CA ALA A 13 -30.08 -17.83 -1.78
C ALA A 13 -30.88 -16.71 -1.07
N PRO A 14 -30.89 -15.47 -1.56
CA PRO A 14 -31.60 -14.37 -0.90
C PRO A 14 -33.08 -14.71 -0.67
N GLY A 15 -33.50 -14.79 0.59
CA GLY A 15 -34.86 -15.20 0.99
C GLY A 15 -35.18 -16.71 0.93
N GLU A 16 -34.20 -17.60 0.74
CA GLU A 16 -34.39 -19.06 0.73
C GLU A 16 -34.95 -19.62 2.05
N THR A 17 -34.63 -18.96 3.17
CA THR A 17 -35.01 -19.39 4.52
C THR A 17 -35.45 -18.18 5.34
N PRO A 18 -36.55 -18.25 6.12
CA PRO A 18 -36.98 -17.15 6.98
C PRO A 18 -35.87 -16.76 7.98
N ALA A 19 -35.59 -15.46 8.08
CA ALA A 19 -34.53 -14.95 8.94
C ALA A 19 -34.69 -15.34 10.42
N GLN A 20 -35.93 -15.52 10.90
CA GLN A 20 -36.22 -15.99 12.25
C GLN A 20 -35.71 -17.42 12.52
N ASP A 21 -35.73 -18.30 11.52
CA ASP A 21 -35.27 -19.69 11.67
C ASP A 21 -33.74 -19.74 11.74
N ASN A 22 -33.06 -18.98 10.87
CA ASN A 22 -31.60 -18.83 10.89
C ASN A 22 -31.08 -18.05 12.13
N ALA A 23 -31.87 -17.13 12.67
CA ALA A 23 -31.57 -16.41 13.92
C ALA A 23 -31.89 -17.22 15.20
N ALA A 24 -32.62 -18.34 15.09
CA ALA A 24 -33.18 -19.04 16.26
C ALA A 24 -32.11 -19.52 17.25
N ALA A 25 -32.35 -19.27 18.54
CA ALA A 25 -31.41 -19.60 19.62
C ALA A 25 -31.15 -21.12 19.79
N MET A 26 -32.04 -21.97 19.27
CA MET A 26 -31.97 -23.44 19.36
C MET A 26 -31.69 -24.11 18.00
N LEU A 27 -31.31 -23.36 16.97
CA LEU A 27 -30.93 -23.92 15.67
C LEU A 27 -29.66 -24.77 15.79
N ASP A 28 -29.67 -25.96 15.18
CA ASP A 28 -28.51 -26.86 15.13
C ASP A 28 -27.51 -26.44 14.05
N ASP A 29 -26.68 -25.44 14.37
CA ASP A 29 -25.61 -24.95 13.50
C ASP A 29 -24.34 -25.83 13.50
N ARG A 30 -24.35 -27.03 14.10
CA ARG A 30 -23.16 -27.91 14.14
C ARG A 30 -22.65 -28.30 12.74
N TYR A 31 -23.55 -28.35 11.76
CA TYR A 31 -23.29 -28.66 10.36
C TYR A 31 -22.85 -27.46 9.52
N TRP A 32 -22.95 -26.23 10.05
CA TRP A 32 -22.44 -25.04 9.39
C TRP A 32 -20.90 -25.03 9.47
N MET A 33 -20.22 -24.53 8.43
CA MET A 33 -18.75 -24.42 8.44
C MET A 33 -18.28 -23.43 9.52
N THR A 34 -16.98 -23.37 9.80
CA THR A 34 -16.41 -22.31 10.66
C THR A 34 -15.42 -21.45 9.90
N GLY A 35 -15.45 -20.15 10.23
CA GLY A 35 -14.44 -19.16 9.87
C GLY A 35 -14.05 -18.31 11.08
N SER A 36 -12.98 -17.54 10.93
CA SER A 36 -12.50 -16.61 11.96
C SER A 36 -13.29 -15.30 11.95
N VAL A 37 -13.39 -14.67 13.12
CA VAL A 37 -13.76 -13.26 13.31
C VAL A 37 -12.70 -12.63 14.24
N PRO A 38 -12.04 -11.50 13.89
CA PRO A 38 -12.12 -10.79 12.61
C PRO A 38 -11.85 -11.69 11.40
N GLY A 39 -12.57 -11.45 10.30
CA GLY A 39 -12.42 -12.24 9.09
C GLY A 39 -13.60 -12.16 8.11
N ASP A 40 -13.32 -12.60 6.89
CA ASP A 40 -14.24 -12.58 5.75
C ASP A 40 -14.62 -14.00 5.28
N VAL A 41 -15.67 -14.06 4.45
CA VAL A 41 -16.20 -15.31 3.88
C VAL A 41 -15.21 -15.98 2.91
N HIS A 42 -14.49 -15.24 2.05
CA HIS A 42 -13.57 -15.84 1.08
C HIS A 42 -12.48 -16.62 1.82
N SER A 43 -11.85 -15.99 2.81
CA SER A 43 -10.85 -16.63 3.68
C SER A 43 -11.41 -17.81 4.46
N ALA A 44 -12.70 -17.79 4.85
CA ALA A 44 -13.34 -18.97 5.45
C ALA A 44 -13.48 -20.13 4.44
N LEU A 45 -13.95 -19.86 3.23
CA LEU A 45 -14.12 -20.84 2.15
C LEU A 45 -12.78 -21.44 1.69
N ILE A 46 -11.72 -20.63 1.56
CA ILE A 46 -10.35 -21.07 1.24
C ILE A 46 -9.82 -22.02 2.33
N ARG A 47 -9.89 -21.61 3.61
CA ARG A 47 -9.49 -22.45 4.76
C ARG A 47 -10.30 -23.76 4.85
N ARG A 48 -11.49 -23.80 4.25
CA ARG A 48 -12.36 -24.98 4.16
C ARG A 48 -12.27 -25.74 2.83
N LYS A 49 -11.44 -25.28 1.90
CA LYS A 49 -11.27 -25.85 0.53
C LYS A 49 -12.59 -25.95 -0.25
N VAL A 50 -13.50 -24.99 -0.03
CA VAL A 50 -14.75 -24.85 -0.80
C VAL A 50 -14.52 -24.03 -2.07
N ILE A 51 -13.56 -23.10 -2.03
CA ILE A 51 -13.01 -22.41 -3.20
C ILE A 51 -11.49 -22.60 -3.23
N GLU A 52 -10.92 -22.52 -4.44
CA GLU A 52 -9.49 -22.32 -4.67
C GLU A 52 -9.08 -20.90 -4.23
N ASP A 53 -7.78 -20.61 -4.03
CA ASP A 53 -7.37 -19.24 -3.68
C ASP A 53 -7.67 -18.29 -4.85
N PRO A 54 -8.46 -17.21 -4.67
CA PRO A 54 -8.78 -16.23 -5.72
C PRO A 54 -7.57 -15.58 -6.39
N TYR A 55 -6.40 -15.56 -5.74
CA TYR A 55 -5.18 -14.97 -6.30
C TYR A 55 -4.42 -15.91 -7.25
N PHE A 56 -4.68 -17.21 -7.21
CA PHE A 56 -4.08 -18.16 -8.14
C PHE A 56 -4.80 -18.12 -9.49
N GLY A 57 -4.05 -17.96 -10.57
CA GLY A 57 -4.60 -17.82 -11.91
C GLY A 57 -5.71 -16.76 -12.00
N HIS A 58 -6.79 -17.07 -12.73
CA HIS A 58 -8.00 -16.24 -12.85
C HIS A 58 -9.11 -16.64 -11.84
N ASN A 59 -8.75 -17.12 -10.65
CA ASN A 59 -9.72 -17.71 -9.70
C ASN A 59 -10.68 -16.69 -9.05
N ASP A 60 -10.38 -15.39 -9.06
CA ASP A 60 -11.33 -14.36 -8.60
C ASP A 60 -12.64 -14.37 -9.42
N LEU A 61 -12.58 -14.75 -10.69
CA LEU A 61 -13.76 -14.94 -11.54
C LEU A 61 -14.62 -16.11 -11.04
N LYS A 62 -13.98 -17.21 -10.60
CA LYS A 62 -14.66 -18.38 -10.02
C LYS A 62 -15.31 -18.06 -8.67
N SER A 63 -14.84 -17.05 -7.94
CA SER A 63 -15.37 -16.70 -6.61
C SER A 63 -16.56 -15.74 -6.62
N ARG A 64 -16.90 -15.12 -7.77
CA ARG A 64 -17.92 -14.05 -7.85
C ARG A 64 -19.31 -14.42 -7.31
N TRP A 65 -19.72 -15.68 -7.38
CA TRP A 65 -21.02 -16.13 -6.81
C TRP A 65 -21.19 -15.75 -5.33
N ILE A 66 -20.10 -15.55 -4.58
CA ILE A 66 -20.11 -15.15 -3.17
C ILE A 66 -20.80 -13.78 -2.97
N GLU A 67 -20.67 -12.85 -3.92
CA GLU A 67 -21.24 -11.49 -3.82
C GLU A 67 -22.77 -11.45 -4.06
N GLU A 68 -23.34 -12.56 -4.52
CA GLU A 68 -24.78 -12.71 -4.83
C GLU A 68 -25.58 -13.44 -3.72
N ARG A 69 -24.91 -14.02 -2.71
CA ARG A 69 -25.54 -14.85 -1.67
C ARG A 69 -25.87 -14.05 -0.41
N GLU A 70 -26.86 -14.54 0.34
CA GLU A 70 -27.14 -14.11 1.71
C GLU A 70 -26.26 -14.92 2.68
N TRP A 71 -25.43 -14.25 3.49
CA TRP A 71 -24.44 -14.91 4.36
C TRP A 71 -24.79 -14.78 5.84
N TRP A 72 -24.83 -15.89 6.56
CA TRP A 72 -25.11 -15.92 8.00
C TRP A 72 -23.89 -16.32 8.81
N TYR A 73 -23.54 -15.49 9.79
CA TYR A 73 -22.59 -15.78 10.87
C TYR A 73 -23.35 -16.10 12.17
N ARG A 74 -22.90 -17.09 12.94
CA ARG A 74 -23.50 -17.44 14.25
C ARG A 74 -22.43 -17.78 15.30
N ARG A 75 -22.68 -17.38 16.56
CA ARG A 75 -21.82 -17.73 17.72
C ARG A 75 -22.63 -17.87 18.99
N GLY A 76 -22.44 -18.98 19.70
CA GLY A 76 -22.85 -19.12 21.08
C GLY A 76 -21.79 -18.58 22.06
N PHE A 77 -22.24 -18.01 23.18
CA PHE A 77 -21.39 -17.58 24.29
C PHE A 77 -22.08 -17.80 25.63
N GLU A 78 -21.32 -17.99 26.70
CA GLU A 78 -21.84 -18.14 28.06
C GLU A 78 -21.62 -16.87 28.89
N TYR A 79 -22.71 -16.31 29.40
CA TYR A 79 -22.69 -15.18 30.33
C TYR A 79 -22.96 -15.69 31.75
N GLY A 80 -21.89 -16.03 32.47
CA GLY A 80 -21.95 -16.50 33.87
C GLY A 80 -22.29 -15.41 34.91
N GLY A 81 -22.50 -14.16 34.49
CA GLY A 81 -22.82 -13.06 35.39
C GLY A 81 -24.30 -13.02 35.78
N ALA A 82 -24.59 -12.44 36.94
CA ALA A 82 -25.95 -12.04 37.26
C ALA A 82 -26.37 -10.87 36.35
N LEU A 83 -27.61 -10.91 35.85
CA LEU A 83 -28.30 -9.71 35.37
C LEU A 83 -28.92 -9.06 36.60
N THR A 84 -28.30 -7.99 37.13
CA THR A 84 -28.85 -7.34 38.32
C THR A 84 -30.12 -6.57 37.96
N ARG A 85 -30.27 -6.18 36.69
CA ARG A 85 -31.39 -5.36 36.18
C ARG A 85 -31.51 -4.03 36.95
N GLU A 86 -30.41 -3.59 37.54
CA GLU A 86 -30.31 -2.25 38.10
C GLU A 86 -30.62 -1.23 36.99
N PRO A 87 -31.41 -0.18 37.25
CA PRO A 87 -31.84 0.73 36.20
C PRO A 87 -30.71 1.30 35.32
N GLY A 88 -29.52 1.55 35.90
CA GLY A 88 -28.32 2.02 35.20
C GLY A 88 -27.40 0.95 34.58
N GLU A 89 -27.78 -0.33 34.57
CA GLU A 89 -27.02 -1.42 33.94
C GLU A 89 -27.27 -1.47 32.41
N ARG A 90 -26.21 -1.59 31.60
CA ARG A 90 -26.31 -1.83 30.15
C ARG A 90 -25.36 -2.93 29.68
N PHE A 91 -25.77 -3.61 28.61
CA PHE A 91 -24.96 -4.57 27.85
C PHE A 91 -24.90 -4.12 26.39
N GLU A 92 -23.70 -3.72 25.96
CA GLU A 92 -23.42 -3.22 24.61
C GLU A 92 -22.62 -4.30 23.86
N LEU A 93 -23.17 -4.75 22.73
CA LEU A 93 -22.49 -5.62 21.78
C LEU A 93 -21.93 -4.75 20.65
N ASN A 94 -20.61 -4.64 20.61
CA ASN A 94 -19.88 -3.81 19.65
C ASN A 94 -19.28 -4.69 18.56
N PHE A 95 -19.30 -4.20 17.32
CA PHE A 95 -18.61 -4.76 16.17
C PHE A 95 -17.76 -3.65 15.56
N ASP A 96 -16.45 -3.82 15.50
CA ASP A 96 -15.56 -2.74 15.02
C ASP A 96 -15.60 -2.59 13.49
N GLY A 97 -16.17 -3.58 12.79
CA GLY A 97 -16.39 -3.55 11.36
C GLY A 97 -17.36 -4.65 10.88
N LEU A 98 -18.39 -4.26 10.13
CA LEU A 98 -19.40 -5.13 9.53
C LEU A 98 -19.46 -4.87 8.02
N ASP A 99 -19.04 -5.82 7.19
CA ASP A 99 -18.97 -5.67 5.73
C ASP A 99 -20.14 -6.41 5.05
N THR A 100 -21.22 -5.75 4.58
CA THR A 100 -21.57 -4.32 4.74
C THR A 100 -23.02 -4.16 5.24
N PHE A 101 -23.99 -4.73 4.53
CA PHE A 101 -25.41 -4.64 4.90
C PHE A 101 -25.77 -5.75 5.88
N ALA A 102 -25.62 -5.47 7.17
CA ALA A 102 -25.76 -6.47 8.23
C ALA A 102 -27.08 -6.32 9.01
N THR A 103 -27.67 -7.43 9.44
CA THR A 103 -28.75 -7.49 10.44
C THR A 103 -28.31 -8.33 11.63
N VAL A 104 -28.31 -7.75 12.83
CA VAL A 104 -27.80 -8.38 14.06
C VAL A 104 -28.95 -8.90 14.91
N PHE A 105 -28.87 -10.18 15.30
CA PHE A 105 -29.82 -10.88 16.16
C PHE A 105 -29.13 -11.41 17.41
N VAL A 106 -29.82 -11.35 18.56
CA VAL A 106 -29.39 -12.00 19.81
C VAL A 106 -30.55 -12.81 20.41
N ASN A 107 -30.29 -14.09 20.66
CA ASN A 107 -31.24 -15.06 21.20
C ASN A 107 -32.57 -15.16 20.40
N GLY A 108 -32.50 -15.00 19.08
CA GLY A 108 -33.64 -14.96 18.14
C GLY A 108 -34.30 -13.58 17.96
N HIS A 109 -33.90 -12.56 18.73
CA HIS A 109 -34.46 -11.21 18.62
C HIS A 109 -33.59 -10.35 17.71
N GLU A 110 -34.18 -9.67 16.74
CA GLU A 110 -33.51 -8.63 15.94
C GLU A 110 -33.21 -7.41 16.82
N ILE A 111 -31.97 -6.91 16.75
CA ILE A 111 -31.48 -5.81 17.60
C ILE A 111 -31.32 -4.51 16.81
N GLY A 112 -30.78 -4.62 15.59
CA GLY A 112 -30.57 -3.51 14.66
C GLY A 112 -29.85 -3.95 13.39
N THR A 113 -29.58 -2.99 12.51
CA THR A 113 -28.92 -3.18 11.22
C THR A 113 -27.72 -2.26 11.04
N SER A 114 -26.82 -2.61 10.12
CA SER A 114 -25.75 -1.75 9.60
C SER A 114 -25.87 -1.60 8.08
N ARG A 115 -25.34 -0.50 7.56
CA ARG A 115 -25.27 -0.13 6.13
C ARG A 115 -23.91 0.45 5.75
N ASN A 116 -22.89 0.24 6.58
CA ASN A 116 -21.59 0.90 6.45
C ASN A 116 -20.46 0.01 6.98
N MET A 117 -19.53 -0.35 6.10
CA MET A 117 -18.32 -1.11 6.41
C MET A 117 -17.33 -0.32 7.25
N LEU A 118 -17.29 0.99 7.07
CA LEU A 118 -16.14 1.86 7.34
C LEU A 118 -16.20 2.51 8.73
N MET A 119 -17.07 2.02 9.62
CA MET A 119 -17.27 2.53 10.98
C MET A 119 -17.64 1.39 11.95
N PRO A 120 -17.36 1.55 13.26
CA PRO A 120 -17.81 0.61 14.30
C PRO A 120 -19.32 0.74 14.58
N HIS A 121 -19.95 -0.36 15.02
CA HIS A 121 -21.38 -0.46 15.29
C HIS A 121 -21.65 -0.97 16.71
N THR A 122 -22.50 -0.28 17.48
CA THR A 122 -22.83 -0.62 18.88
C THR A 122 -24.32 -0.93 19.04
N PHE A 123 -24.65 -2.06 19.67
CA PHE A 123 -26.03 -2.53 19.85
C PHE A 123 -26.36 -2.81 21.33
N ASP A 124 -27.42 -2.18 21.86
CA ASP A 124 -27.93 -2.44 23.22
C ASP A 124 -28.68 -3.79 23.26
N ILE A 125 -28.09 -4.79 23.94
CA ILE A 125 -28.66 -6.12 24.12
C ILE A 125 -29.22 -6.36 25.53
N THR A 126 -29.29 -5.32 26.38
CA THR A 126 -29.66 -5.39 27.81
C THR A 126 -31.00 -6.10 28.07
N ARG A 127 -31.93 -6.04 27.11
CA ARG A 127 -33.28 -6.65 27.24
C ARG A 127 -33.36 -8.10 26.78
N VAL A 128 -32.36 -8.60 26.04
CA VAL A 128 -32.41 -9.90 25.36
C VAL A 128 -31.33 -10.88 25.83
N ILE A 129 -30.23 -10.39 26.42
CA ILE A 129 -29.21 -11.19 27.10
C ILE A 129 -29.82 -11.95 28.29
N ARG A 130 -29.27 -13.13 28.57
CA ARG A 130 -29.75 -14.08 29.59
C ARG A 130 -28.55 -14.61 30.41
N PRO A 131 -28.73 -15.02 31.67
CA PRO A 131 -27.69 -15.78 32.38
C PRO A 131 -27.46 -17.14 31.70
N GLY A 132 -26.21 -17.62 31.66
CA GLY A 132 -25.84 -18.85 30.98
C GLY A 132 -25.72 -18.66 29.46
N TRP A 133 -26.22 -19.62 28.68
CA TRP A 133 -26.03 -19.67 27.23
C TRP A 133 -26.83 -18.60 26.47
N ASN A 134 -26.14 -17.92 25.57
CA ASN A 134 -26.67 -16.94 24.63
C ASN A 134 -26.17 -17.24 23.22
N VAL A 135 -26.89 -16.78 22.19
CA VAL A 135 -26.49 -16.91 20.78
C VAL A 135 -26.60 -15.56 20.07
N ILE A 136 -25.57 -15.19 19.32
CA ILE A 136 -25.57 -14.09 18.35
C ILE A 136 -25.70 -14.70 16.96
N ALA A 137 -26.53 -14.09 16.10
CA ALA A 137 -26.51 -14.32 14.66
C ALA A 137 -26.37 -12.98 13.93
N VAL A 138 -25.65 -12.96 12.82
CA VAL A 138 -25.52 -11.80 11.94
C VAL A 138 -25.80 -12.26 10.51
N ARG A 139 -26.81 -11.68 9.88
CA ARG A 139 -27.11 -11.86 8.44
C ARG A 139 -26.44 -10.75 7.66
N PHE A 140 -25.80 -11.06 6.54
CA PHE A 140 -25.32 -10.11 5.56
C PHE A 140 -26.12 -10.27 4.27
N ASP A 141 -26.66 -9.15 3.78
CA ASP A 141 -27.45 -9.08 2.56
C ASP A 141 -26.50 -8.88 1.35
N PRO A 142 -26.77 -9.49 0.19
CA PRO A 142 -25.98 -9.24 -1.02
C PRO A 142 -26.10 -7.77 -1.44
N LEU A 143 -25.09 -7.21 -2.12
CA LEU A 143 -25.05 -5.77 -2.36
C LEU A 143 -26.11 -5.27 -3.36
N ARG A 144 -26.52 -6.12 -4.32
CA ARG A 144 -27.35 -5.73 -5.48
C ARG A 144 -28.67 -5.02 -5.13
N PRO A 145 -29.51 -5.51 -4.20
CA PRO A 145 -30.75 -4.81 -3.80
C PRO A 145 -30.55 -3.39 -3.25
N HIS A 146 -29.33 -3.03 -2.81
CA HIS A 146 -29.05 -1.71 -2.23
C HIS A 146 -28.67 -0.64 -3.26
N HIS A 147 -28.21 -1.02 -4.46
CA HIS A 147 -27.89 -0.09 -5.57
C HIS A 147 -28.76 -0.24 -6.82
N GLN A 148 -29.45 -1.37 -7.01
CA GLN A 148 -30.20 -1.66 -8.24
C GLN A 148 -31.20 -0.56 -8.60
N GLY A 149 -31.09 -0.03 -9.83
CA GLY A 149 -31.94 1.02 -10.37
C GLY A 149 -31.49 2.45 -10.05
N LYS A 150 -30.35 2.61 -9.37
CA LYS A 150 -29.72 3.91 -9.07
C LYS A 150 -28.49 4.19 -9.93
N GLU A 151 -27.92 3.16 -10.55
CA GLU A 151 -26.56 3.19 -11.09
C GLU A 151 -26.43 4.14 -12.29
N ARG A 152 -25.43 5.02 -12.25
CA ARG A 152 -25.13 6.02 -13.29
C ARG A 152 -23.75 5.76 -13.88
N PHE A 153 -23.62 5.90 -15.19
CA PHE A 153 -22.36 5.63 -15.91
C PHE A 153 -21.38 6.81 -15.85
N ASP A 154 -21.87 8.05 -15.81
CA ASP A 154 -21.07 9.26 -15.67
C ASP A 154 -20.44 9.39 -14.27
N TRP A 155 -21.00 8.72 -13.27
CA TRP A 155 -20.60 8.86 -11.86
C TRP A 155 -19.34 8.09 -11.44
N SER A 156 -18.85 7.12 -12.22
CA SER A 156 -17.57 6.46 -11.93
C SER A 156 -16.99 5.73 -13.13
N SER A 157 -15.69 5.87 -13.35
CA SER A 157 -14.96 5.23 -14.46
C SER A 157 -14.59 3.75 -14.23
N TYR A 158 -14.83 3.20 -13.02
CA TYR A 158 -14.48 1.82 -12.66
C TYR A 158 -15.71 0.91 -12.58
N THR A 159 -16.63 1.20 -11.64
CA THR A 159 -17.87 0.46 -11.42
C THR A 159 -18.97 1.41 -10.96
N LYS A 160 -20.20 1.15 -11.40
CA LYS A 160 -21.34 2.08 -11.29
C LYS A 160 -22.15 1.93 -10.00
N GLU A 161 -21.95 0.82 -9.30
CA GLU A 161 -22.58 0.47 -8.03
C GLU A 161 -21.86 1.08 -6.82
N ARG A 162 -20.53 1.18 -6.85
CA ARG A 162 -19.71 1.54 -5.69
C ARG A 162 -20.07 2.89 -5.03
N PRO A 163 -20.49 3.97 -5.74
CA PRO A 163 -20.72 5.25 -5.07
C PRO A 163 -22.01 5.29 -4.22
N TRP A 164 -22.90 4.31 -4.39
CA TRP A 164 -24.15 4.19 -3.64
C TRP A 164 -23.99 3.48 -2.29
N LEU A 165 -22.78 3.02 -1.97
CA LEU A 165 -22.49 2.09 -0.88
C LEU A 165 -21.31 2.61 -0.05
N ARG A 166 -21.37 2.51 1.28
CA ARG A 166 -20.23 2.80 2.16
C ARG A 166 -19.46 1.52 2.44
N LYS A 167 -18.64 1.12 1.45
CA LYS A 167 -17.76 -0.05 1.39
C LYS A 167 -16.44 0.34 0.72
N ALA A 168 -15.34 -0.31 1.07
CA ALA A 168 -14.02 -0.09 0.46
C ALA A 168 -14.11 -0.16 -1.08
N ALA A 169 -13.75 0.93 -1.76
CA ALA A 169 -13.97 1.07 -3.20
C ALA A 169 -13.17 0.05 -4.03
N MET A 170 -11.95 -0.27 -3.57
CA MET A 170 -11.09 -1.29 -4.16
C MET A 170 -11.72 -2.69 -4.27
N ASN A 171 -12.67 -3.07 -3.41
CA ASN A 171 -13.30 -4.39 -3.48
C ASN A 171 -14.06 -4.62 -4.80
N PHE A 172 -14.46 -3.55 -5.49
CA PHE A 172 -15.13 -3.60 -6.79
C PHE A 172 -14.17 -3.71 -7.98
N GLY A 173 -12.86 -3.77 -7.72
CA GLY A 173 -11.78 -3.74 -8.70
C GLY A 173 -11.17 -2.35 -8.86
N TRP A 174 -9.86 -2.29 -9.14
CA TRP A 174 -9.09 -1.07 -9.35
C TRP A 174 -7.95 -1.32 -10.35
N ASP A 175 -7.28 -0.27 -10.83
CA ASP A 175 -6.17 -0.36 -11.80
C ASP A 175 -4.92 -1.11 -11.28
N TRP A 176 -4.83 -1.38 -9.98
CA TRP A 176 -3.85 -2.29 -9.37
C TRP A 176 -4.45 -3.56 -8.76
N GLY A 177 -5.77 -3.80 -8.80
CA GLY A 177 -6.42 -4.84 -7.98
C GLY A 177 -7.67 -5.51 -8.60
N PRO A 178 -7.88 -6.83 -8.37
CA PRO A 178 -9.03 -7.55 -8.90
C PRO A 178 -10.32 -7.21 -8.14
N ARG A 179 -11.48 -7.40 -8.77
CA ARG A 179 -12.76 -7.35 -8.05
C ARG A 179 -12.92 -8.58 -7.17
N LEU A 180 -12.79 -8.36 -5.87
CA LEU A 180 -13.04 -9.34 -4.82
C LEU A 180 -13.97 -8.71 -3.77
N VAL A 181 -15.27 -8.82 -4.01
CA VAL A 181 -16.31 -8.22 -3.15
C VAL A 181 -16.47 -9.03 -1.87
N THR A 182 -15.69 -8.69 -0.85
CA THR A 182 -15.75 -9.31 0.48
C THR A 182 -17.09 -9.07 1.18
N VAL A 183 -17.38 -9.95 2.13
CA VAL A 183 -18.50 -9.90 3.06
C VAL A 183 -18.07 -10.58 4.37
N GLY A 184 -18.50 -10.07 5.52
CA GLY A 184 -18.22 -10.67 6.83
C GLY A 184 -18.04 -9.70 8.00
N ILE A 185 -17.66 -10.24 9.15
CA ILE A 185 -17.37 -9.45 10.37
C ILE A 185 -15.87 -9.13 10.37
N TRP A 186 -15.51 -8.01 9.75
CA TRP A 186 -14.12 -7.69 9.40
C TRP A 186 -13.32 -7.02 10.53
N GLY A 187 -14.01 -6.46 11.54
CA GLY A 187 -13.42 -5.99 12.80
C GLY A 187 -13.60 -6.97 13.96
N ALA A 188 -13.15 -6.60 15.16
CA ALA A 188 -13.39 -7.41 16.36
C ALA A 188 -14.84 -7.27 16.88
N VAL A 189 -15.21 -8.14 17.82
CA VAL A 189 -16.55 -8.18 18.40
C VAL A 189 -16.43 -8.26 19.91
N THR A 190 -16.99 -7.28 20.62
CA THR A 190 -16.82 -7.15 22.07
C THR A 190 -18.18 -7.02 22.76
N LEU A 191 -18.42 -7.84 23.78
CA LEU A 191 -19.51 -7.61 24.74
C LEU A 191 -18.96 -6.81 25.92
N LYS A 192 -19.43 -5.56 26.07
CA LYS A 192 -19.15 -4.70 27.21
C LYS A 192 -20.38 -4.62 28.12
N ARG A 193 -20.16 -4.62 29.44
CA ARG A 193 -21.19 -4.40 30.47
C ARG A 193 -20.83 -3.10 31.18
N HIS A 194 -21.71 -2.10 31.10
CA HIS A 194 -21.52 -0.81 31.73
C HIS A 194 -22.49 -0.61 32.90
N ARG A 195 -22.05 0.14 33.92
CA ARG A 195 -22.83 0.51 35.11
C ARG A 195 -22.84 2.03 35.21
N LEU A 196 -24.04 2.61 35.35
CA LEU A 196 -24.30 4.04 35.61
C LEU A 196 -23.92 4.99 34.45
N ALA A 197 -22.67 4.96 33.99
CA ALA A 197 -22.15 5.77 32.89
C ALA A 197 -21.03 5.05 32.13
N LYS A 198 -20.56 5.66 31.03
CA LYS A 198 -19.52 5.18 30.13
C LYS A 198 -18.75 6.38 29.58
N ILE A 199 -17.42 6.27 29.50
CA ILE A 199 -16.61 7.21 28.70
C ILE A 199 -16.75 6.78 27.24
N GLU A 200 -17.23 7.70 26.39
CA GLU A 200 -17.38 7.47 24.94
C GLU A 200 -16.12 7.87 24.17
N SER A 201 -15.42 8.91 24.62
CA SER A 201 -14.12 9.31 24.09
C SER A 201 -13.26 10.00 25.14
N VAL A 202 -11.95 9.89 25.00
CA VAL A 202 -10.95 10.74 25.67
C VAL A 202 -10.03 11.29 24.58
N PHE A 203 -9.69 12.57 24.64
CA PHE A 203 -8.80 13.23 23.68
C PHE A 203 -7.82 14.12 24.42
N ALA A 204 -6.52 13.90 24.19
CA ALA A 204 -5.45 14.76 24.69
C ALA A 204 -4.83 15.55 23.54
N GLU A 205 -4.93 16.86 23.62
CA GLU A 205 -4.57 17.79 22.56
C GLU A 205 -3.41 18.67 23.00
N THR A 206 -2.30 18.67 22.26
CA THR A 206 -1.14 19.53 22.56
C THR A 206 -1.41 20.93 22.02
N ARG A 207 -1.77 21.86 22.91
CA ARG A 207 -2.15 23.25 22.58
C ARG A 207 -0.96 24.15 22.27
N SER A 208 0.16 23.94 22.95
CA SER A 208 1.42 24.66 22.69
C SER A 208 2.61 23.94 23.30
N ILE A 209 3.79 24.18 22.75
CA ILE A 209 5.09 23.75 23.28
C ILE A 209 5.99 24.98 23.31
N GLY A 210 6.64 25.25 24.43
CA GLY A 210 7.52 26.41 24.59
C GLY A 210 8.03 26.59 26.02
N ASN A 211 9.09 27.37 26.20
CA ASN A 211 9.68 27.69 27.52
C ASN A 211 10.04 26.47 28.39
N GLY A 212 10.31 25.31 27.78
CA GLY A 212 10.60 24.06 28.49
C GLY A 212 9.36 23.28 28.96
N ALA A 213 8.16 23.62 28.51
CA ALA A 213 6.93 22.89 28.84
C ALA A 213 6.05 22.64 27.61
N ALA A 214 5.18 21.63 27.71
CA ALA A 214 4.06 21.40 26.80
C ALA A 214 2.74 21.61 27.55
N ASN A 215 1.84 22.39 26.95
CA ASN A 215 0.49 22.64 27.48
C ASN A 215 -0.50 21.77 26.71
N LEU A 216 -1.16 20.86 27.41
CA LEU A 216 -2.17 19.95 26.87
C LEU A 216 -3.55 20.32 27.40
N VAL A 217 -4.58 20.08 26.59
CA VAL A 217 -5.97 20.01 27.02
C VAL A 217 -6.42 18.57 26.90
N ILE A 218 -6.88 17.98 28.00
CA ILE A 218 -7.45 16.63 28.02
C ILE A 218 -8.97 16.79 28.18
N SER A 219 -9.74 16.33 27.20
CA SER A 219 -11.20 16.28 27.26
C SER A 219 -11.70 14.83 27.28
N ALA A 220 -12.88 14.63 27.87
CA ALA A 220 -13.56 13.34 27.84
C ALA A 220 -15.08 13.48 27.77
N ASP A 221 -15.69 12.76 26.84
CA ASP A 221 -17.14 12.72 26.63
C ASP A 221 -17.74 11.53 27.39
N VAL A 222 -18.75 11.77 28.23
CA VAL A 222 -19.32 10.74 29.12
C VAL A 222 -20.84 10.64 28.94
N THR A 223 -21.31 9.46 28.55
CA THR A 223 -22.73 9.11 28.48
C THR A 223 -23.19 8.56 29.82
N THR A 224 -24.30 9.08 30.36
CA THR A 224 -24.98 8.49 31.52
C THR A 224 -26.25 7.74 31.13
N TYR A 225 -26.45 6.58 31.75
CA TYR A 225 -27.60 5.73 31.50
C TYR A 225 -28.79 6.11 32.40
N ARG A 226 -29.99 6.11 31.81
CA ARG A 226 -31.23 6.28 32.58
C ARG A 226 -31.30 5.24 33.68
N GLY A 227 -31.36 5.70 34.93
CA GLY A 227 -31.38 4.86 36.11
C GLY A 227 -30.15 4.99 37.01
N MET A 228 -29.13 5.73 36.58
CA MET A 228 -28.05 6.20 37.46
C MET A 228 -28.61 7.10 38.59
N PRO A 229 -28.19 6.90 39.86
CA PRO A 229 -28.51 7.78 41.00
C PRO A 229 -28.09 9.24 40.80
N ASP A 230 -28.60 10.15 41.63
CA ASP A 230 -28.07 11.51 41.73
C ASP A 230 -26.82 11.52 42.62
N VAL A 231 -25.69 11.18 41.99
CA VAL A 231 -24.33 11.35 42.50
C VAL A 231 -23.50 12.10 41.47
N PRO A 232 -22.51 12.91 41.89
CA PRO A 232 -21.57 13.53 40.96
C PRO A 232 -20.73 12.44 40.28
N LEU A 233 -20.44 12.66 39.00
CA LEU A 233 -19.35 11.97 38.32
C LEU A 233 -18.02 12.69 38.61
N THR A 234 -16.94 11.92 38.68
CA THR A 234 -15.60 12.47 38.83
C THR A 234 -14.61 11.68 37.97
N LEU A 235 -13.79 12.37 37.19
CA LEU A 235 -12.80 11.79 36.28
C LEU A 235 -11.40 12.02 36.86
N LYS A 236 -10.70 10.93 37.23
CA LYS A 236 -9.28 10.96 37.58
C LYS A 236 -8.47 10.72 36.31
N LEU A 237 -7.56 11.65 35.99
CA LEU A 237 -6.68 11.58 34.82
C LEU A 237 -5.24 11.40 35.30
N SER A 238 -4.46 10.55 34.65
CA SER A 238 -3.01 10.53 34.87
C SER A 238 -2.22 10.12 33.64
N LEU A 239 -1.01 10.68 33.53
CA LEU A 239 -0.05 10.42 32.46
C LEU A 239 1.18 9.72 33.03
N ALA A 240 1.65 8.67 32.36
CA ALA A 240 2.93 8.03 32.61
C ALA A 240 3.84 8.12 31.37
N ASP A 241 5.14 8.26 31.58
CA ASP A 241 6.15 8.24 30.51
C ASP A 241 6.41 6.83 29.96
N GLY A 242 7.27 6.72 28.94
CA GLY A 242 7.66 5.44 28.34
C GLY A 242 8.44 4.47 29.26
N ASP A 243 8.80 4.89 30.48
CA ASP A 243 9.35 4.02 31.54
C ASP A 243 8.29 3.63 32.60
N GLY A 244 7.05 4.09 32.43
CA GLY A 244 5.93 3.83 33.34
C GLY A 244 5.89 4.73 34.56
N ARG A 245 6.75 5.76 34.65
CA ARG A 245 6.72 6.72 35.75
C ARG A 245 5.58 7.71 35.50
N ARG A 246 4.71 7.89 36.51
CA ARG A 246 3.66 8.92 36.47
C ARG A 246 4.29 10.31 36.51
N VAL A 247 3.93 11.16 35.54
CA VAL A 247 4.45 12.52 35.35
C VAL A 247 3.40 13.60 35.63
N TYR A 248 2.10 13.26 35.55
CA TYR A 248 0.98 14.14 35.86
C TYR A 248 -0.21 13.33 36.38
N GLU A 249 -0.96 13.91 37.31
CA GLU A 249 -2.25 13.41 37.81
C GLU A 249 -3.16 14.60 38.15
N THR A 250 -4.45 14.48 37.86
CA THR A 250 -5.49 15.43 38.28
C THR A 250 -6.83 14.73 38.44
N GLU A 251 -7.80 15.42 39.03
CA GLU A 251 -9.15 14.91 39.25
C GLU A 251 -10.18 16.03 39.02
N VAL A 252 -11.17 15.77 38.17
CA VAL A 252 -12.18 16.76 37.75
C VAL A 252 -13.58 16.23 38.08
N SER A 253 -14.32 16.94 38.92
CA SER A 253 -15.71 16.59 39.27
C SER A 253 -16.73 17.36 38.42
N GLU A 254 -17.85 16.70 38.10
CA GLU A 254 -18.96 17.24 37.30
C GLU A 254 -19.56 18.53 37.88
N ASP A 255 -19.60 18.63 39.22
CA ASP A 255 -20.11 19.82 39.93
C ASP A 255 -19.06 20.94 40.09
N GLY A 256 -17.81 20.73 39.64
CA GLY A 256 -16.73 21.71 39.74
C GLY A 256 -16.16 21.94 41.15
N ALA A 257 -16.51 21.10 42.12
CA ALA A 257 -15.89 21.12 43.44
C ALA A 257 -14.45 20.57 43.38
N GLU A 258 -13.50 21.25 44.04
CA GLU A 258 -12.13 20.75 44.18
C GLU A 258 -12.11 19.41 44.98
N PRO A 259 -11.47 18.37 44.44
CA PRO A 259 -11.31 17.10 45.15
C PRO A 259 -10.39 17.20 46.38
N ILE A 260 -10.68 16.38 47.39
CA ILE A 260 -9.88 16.31 48.62
C ILE A 260 -8.54 15.64 48.33
N ARG A 261 -7.44 16.33 48.64
CA ARG A 261 -6.06 15.81 48.49
C ARG A 261 -5.90 14.44 49.15
N ALA A 262 -5.69 13.39 48.35
CA ALA A 262 -5.15 12.13 48.84
C ALA A 262 -3.68 12.32 49.24
N ALA A 263 -3.22 11.58 50.26
CA ALA A 263 -1.85 11.67 50.75
C ALA A 263 -0.92 10.74 49.97
N ASP A 264 0.23 11.27 49.54
CA ASP A 264 1.33 10.54 48.93
C ASP A 264 1.94 9.51 49.90
N PRO A 265 2.04 8.21 49.53
CA PRO A 265 2.71 7.19 50.35
C PRO A 265 4.24 7.33 50.44
N ASP A 266 4.90 7.86 49.41
CA ASP A 266 6.35 7.73 49.21
C ASP A 266 7.14 9.04 49.39
N GLY A 267 6.45 10.17 49.61
CA GLY A 267 7.02 11.43 50.10
C GLY A 267 7.83 12.23 49.08
N ALA A 268 7.58 12.02 47.79
CA ALA A 268 8.27 12.70 46.69
C ALA A 268 7.38 13.80 46.10
N SER A 269 7.58 15.04 46.56
CA SER A 269 6.71 16.17 46.22
C SER A 269 6.68 16.49 44.72
N VAL A 270 5.67 15.97 44.02
CA VAL A 270 5.17 16.55 42.77
C VAL A 270 4.73 17.99 43.07
N PRO A 271 5.07 19.00 42.26
CA PRO A 271 4.60 20.37 42.49
C PRO A 271 3.07 20.41 42.44
N ALA A 272 2.45 20.99 43.46
CA ALA A 272 1.02 21.25 43.44
C ALA A 272 0.76 22.46 42.53
N PHE A 273 0.24 22.22 41.33
CA PHE A 273 -0.17 23.27 40.40
C PHE A 273 -1.60 23.71 40.70
N GLU A 274 -1.84 25.03 40.75
CA GLU A 274 -3.18 25.60 40.85
C GLU A 274 -3.87 25.49 39.47
N THR A 275 -5.05 24.89 39.43
CA THR A 275 -5.85 24.75 38.21
C THR A 275 -7.06 25.67 38.25
N ASP A 276 -7.08 26.71 37.41
CA ASP A 276 -8.21 27.63 37.23
C ASP A 276 -9.40 26.94 36.51
N PHE A 277 -10.03 25.96 37.16
CA PHE A 277 -11.13 25.20 36.60
C PHE A 277 -12.49 25.85 36.85
N ARG A 278 -13.36 25.80 35.83
CA ARG A 278 -14.81 25.92 35.97
C ARG A 278 -15.48 24.87 35.08
N PRO A 279 -16.45 24.09 35.57
CA PRO A 279 -17.27 23.27 34.70
C PRO A 279 -18.18 24.17 33.87
N GLU A 280 -18.21 23.97 32.55
CA GLU A 280 -19.37 24.40 31.77
C GLU A 280 -20.47 23.35 31.95
N SER A 281 -21.33 23.55 32.95
CA SER A 281 -22.55 22.74 33.17
C SER A 281 -23.61 23.05 32.10
N GLY A 282 -23.26 22.77 30.84
CA GLY A 282 -24.01 23.17 29.66
C GLY A 282 -24.51 21.97 28.87
N THR A 283 -25.83 21.77 28.86
CA THR A 283 -26.47 21.11 27.72
C THR A 283 -26.25 22.02 26.51
N ARG A 284 -25.24 21.74 25.67
CA ARG A 284 -24.94 22.51 24.45
C ARG A 284 -26.23 22.64 23.62
N PRO A 285 -26.77 23.86 23.39
CA PRO A 285 -27.96 24.07 22.56
C PRO A 285 -27.59 24.02 21.08
N GLY A 286 -26.92 22.94 20.67
CA GLY A 286 -26.35 22.73 19.34
C GLY A 286 -26.63 21.32 18.88
N VAL A 287 -27.74 21.20 18.13
CA VAL A 287 -28.19 20.07 17.29
C VAL A 287 -27.68 18.67 17.67
N LEU A 288 -28.60 17.83 18.14
CA LEU A 288 -28.41 16.39 18.25
C LEU A 288 -27.86 15.81 16.95
N ALA A 289 -26.72 15.11 17.01
CA ALA A 289 -26.39 14.12 16.00
C ALA A 289 -27.49 13.05 16.02
N ALA A 290 -28.40 13.12 15.04
CA ALA A 290 -29.52 12.22 14.95
C ALA A 290 -29.03 10.87 14.44
N SER A 291 -28.61 10.00 15.38
CA SER A 291 -28.52 8.56 15.11
C SER A 291 -29.83 8.13 14.42
N PRO A 292 -29.80 7.36 13.31
CA PRO A 292 -30.96 7.06 12.46
C PRO A 292 -31.93 6.07 13.13
N VAL A 293 -32.49 6.50 14.26
CA VAL A 293 -33.45 5.81 15.10
C VAL A 293 -34.82 6.37 14.79
N THR A 294 -35.68 5.54 14.21
CA THR A 294 -37.05 5.87 13.80
C THR A 294 -37.79 6.73 14.85
N PRO A 295 -38.34 7.90 14.50
CA PRO A 295 -39.01 8.79 15.44
C PRO A 295 -40.11 8.08 16.24
N GLY A 296 -39.84 7.82 17.53
CA GLY A 296 -40.76 7.11 18.42
C GLY A 296 -40.10 6.25 19.51
N ARG A 297 -38.85 5.81 19.36
CA ARG A 297 -38.14 5.11 20.44
C ARG A 297 -37.74 6.08 21.57
N ARG A 298 -38.25 5.84 22.78
CA ARG A 298 -37.79 6.54 24.01
C ARG A 298 -36.33 6.17 24.29
N SER A 299 -35.41 7.13 24.15
CA SER A 299 -33.97 6.94 24.43
C SER A 299 -33.70 6.36 25.84
N ALA A 300 -32.66 5.55 25.95
CA ALA A 300 -32.22 4.90 27.20
C ALA A 300 -31.20 5.72 28.01
N LEU A 301 -30.83 6.91 27.52
CA LEU A 301 -29.86 7.83 28.12
C LEU A 301 -30.52 8.77 29.15
N ARG A 302 -29.70 9.43 29.99
CA ARG A 302 -30.14 10.44 30.98
C ARG A 302 -29.58 11.84 30.69
N ARG A 303 -28.27 12.00 30.76
CA ARG A 303 -27.49 13.21 30.43
C ARG A 303 -26.19 12.81 29.71
N GLN A 304 -25.65 13.70 28.89
CA GLN A 304 -24.22 13.69 28.57
C GLN A 304 -23.51 14.62 29.55
N ALA A 305 -22.29 14.28 29.94
CA ALA A 305 -21.37 15.12 30.69
C ALA A 305 -20.06 15.23 29.89
N ALA A 306 -19.39 16.37 29.97
CA ALA A 306 -18.12 16.61 29.31
C ALA A 306 -17.10 17.09 30.34
N PHE A 307 -15.96 16.42 30.40
CA PHE A 307 -14.84 16.79 31.27
C PHE A 307 -13.78 17.50 30.44
N ARG A 308 -13.07 18.45 31.06
CA ARG A 308 -11.91 19.15 30.50
C ARG A 308 -10.90 19.39 31.61
N ALA A 309 -9.64 19.11 31.35
CA ALA A 309 -8.51 19.41 32.22
C ALA A 309 -7.42 20.09 31.42
N GLU A 310 -6.71 21.04 32.04
CA GLU A 310 -5.50 21.63 31.47
C GLU A 310 -4.28 21.00 32.17
N CYS A 311 -3.31 20.57 31.38
CA CYS A 311 -2.19 19.74 31.79
C CYS A 311 -0.88 20.40 31.32
N VAL A 312 -0.07 20.87 32.27
CA VAL A 312 1.25 21.43 31.98
C VAL A 312 2.30 20.34 32.26
N LEU A 313 2.99 19.89 31.21
CA LEU A 313 4.10 18.94 31.31
C LEU A 313 5.43 19.72 31.22
N PRO A 314 6.14 19.97 32.34
CA PRO A 314 7.51 20.48 32.29
C PRO A 314 8.47 19.41 31.74
N ASP A 315 9.53 19.86 31.06
CA ASP A 315 10.58 19.02 30.46
C ASP A 315 10.02 17.88 29.56
N ALA A 316 8.89 18.14 28.91
CA ALA A 316 8.16 17.17 28.11
C ALA A 316 9.02 16.59 26.97
N ARG A 317 9.32 15.28 27.04
CA ARG A 317 9.83 14.51 25.90
C ARG A 317 8.78 14.52 24.81
N LEU A 318 9.13 15.06 23.65
CA LEU A 318 8.21 15.24 22.52
C LEU A 318 8.20 14.01 21.61
N TRP A 319 7.13 13.86 20.85
CA TRP A 319 7.07 12.92 19.73
C TRP A 319 7.68 13.54 18.46
N TRP A 320 8.53 12.78 17.79
CA TRP A 320 9.19 13.15 16.53
C TRP A 320 9.06 12.03 15.49
N THR A 321 9.28 12.37 14.21
CA THR A 321 9.61 11.37 13.19
C THR A 321 11.01 10.81 13.42
N HIS A 322 11.26 9.56 12.98
CA HIS A 322 12.51 8.84 13.25
C HIS A 322 13.79 9.51 12.73
N ASP A 323 13.65 10.42 11.76
CA ASP A 323 14.73 11.20 11.14
C ASP A 323 15.00 12.54 11.82
N LEU A 324 14.13 12.96 12.76
CA LEU A 324 14.24 14.22 13.50
C LEU A 324 14.38 14.03 15.02
N GLY A 325 14.01 12.87 15.57
CA GLY A 325 14.15 12.56 16.99
C GLY A 325 13.53 11.22 17.41
N GLU A 326 13.30 11.07 18.71
CA GLU A 326 12.61 9.90 19.28
C GLU A 326 11.08 10.06 19.16
N PRO A 327 10.33 9.05 18.68
CA PRO A 327 8.87 9.04 18.70
C PRO A 327 8.33 8.74 20.11
N HIS A 328 8.53 9.66 21.06
CA HIS A 328 8.18 9.42 22.46
C HIS A 328 6.65 9.39 22.68
N LEU A 329 6.17 8.39 23.42
CA LEU A 329 4.76 8.18 23.74
C LEU A 329 4.55 8.07 25.25
N TYR A 330 3.51 8.73 25.74
CA TYR A 330 3.01 8.62 27.12
C TYR A 330 1.79 7.70 27.15
N THR A 331 1.53 7.09 28.31
CA THR A 331 0.26 6.41 28.59
C THR A 331 -0.66 7.37 29.34
N LEU A 332 -1.79 7.74 28.73
CA LEU A 332 -2.89 8.43 29.39
C LEU A 332 -3.89 7.40 29.92
N THR A 333 -4.25 7.50 31.20
CA THR A 333 -5.34 6.74 31.82
C THR A 333 -6.39 7.70 32.37
N ALA A 334 -7.66 7.40 32.09
CA ALA A 334 -8.83 8.17 32.53
C ALA A 334 -9.80 7.23 33.28
N ASP A 335 -9.85 7.37 34.60
CA ASP A 335 -10.73 6.59 35.48
C ASP A 335 -11.97 7.40 35.85
N LEU A 336 -13.16 6.92 35.47
CA LEU A 336 -14.44 7.54 35.80
C LEU A 336 -15.05 6.91 37.05
N TYR A 337 -15.41 7.76 38.00
CA TYR A 337 -16.06 7.45 39.27
C TYR A 337 -17.48 8.00 39.33
N ALA A 338 -18.34 7.35 40.10
CA ALA A 338 -19.67 7.84 40.50
C ALA A 338 -19.77 7.77 42.03
N GLY A 339 -19.59 8.90 42.71
CA GLY A 339 -19.18 8.88 44.12
C GLY A 339 -17.84 8.14 44.26
N ASP A 340 -17.73 7.20 45.20
CA ASP A 340 -16.51 6.42 45.44
C ASP A 340 -16.35 5.17 44.53
N GLU A 341 -17.39 4.76 43.78
CA GLU A 341 -17.32 3.59 42.87
C GLU A 341 -16.66 3.97 41.54
N ARG A 342 -15.49 3.38 41.23
CA ARG A 342 -14.92 3.45 39.86
C ARG A 342 -15.76 2.59 38.91
N ILE A 343 -16.38 3.21 37.92
CA ILE A 343 -17.34 2.56 37.00
C ILE A 343 -16.80 2.35 35.58
N HIS A 344 -15.77 3.10 35.16
CA HIS A 344 -15.12 2.94 33.86
C HIS A 344 -13.64 3.35 33.92
N THR A 345 -12.84 2.78 33.02
CA THR A 345 -11.44 3.15 32.77
C THR A 345 -11.24 3.20 31.27
N ASP A 346 -10.61 4.25 30.77
CA ASP A 346 -10.06 4.33 29.41
C ASP A 346 -8.53 4.51 29.49
N THR A 347 -7.79 3.94 28.53
CA THR A 347 -6.33 4.04 28.46
C THR A 347 -5.88 4.12 27.01
N GLN A 348 -5.06 5.12 26.68
CA GLN A 348 -4.52 5.33 25.33
C GLN A 348 -3.05 5.78 25.36
N ALA A 349 -2.31 5.49 24.30
CA ALA A 349 -1.00 6.07 24.07
C ALA A 349 -1.15 7.46 23.40
N ILE A 350 -0.37 8.46 23.85
CA ILE A 350 -0.38 9.81 23.26
C ILE A 350 1.04 10.30 22.97
N GLY A 351 1.22 10.99 21.85
CA GLY A 351 2.46 11.70 21.52
C GLY A 351 2.33 13.20 21.75
N VAL A 352 3.21 13.78 22.55
CA VAL A 352 3.22 15.24 22.81
C VAL A 352 3.96 15.93 21.66
N ARG A 353 3.24 16.54 20.74
CA ARG A 353 3.80 17.26 19.59
C ARG A 353 2.82 18.29 19.04
N THR A 354 3.32 19.37 18.44
CA THR A 354 2.53 20.21 17.53
C THR A 354 2.80 19.82 16.08
N ILE A 355 1.79 19.88 15.21
CA ILE A 355 1.97 19.78 13.77
C ILE A 355 1.15 20.87 13.08
N GLU A 356 1.72 21.42 12.01
CA GLU A 356 1.17 22.55 11.26
C GLU A 356 1.40 22.30 9.77
N LEU A 357 0.37 22.47 8.94
CA LEU A 357 0.50 22.56 7.49
C LEU A 357 0.47 24.05 7.11
N ARG A 358 1.54 24.54 6.48
CA ARG A 358 1.58 25.91 5.93
C ARG A 358 1.37 25.87 4.42
N THR A 359 0.34 26.58 3.96
CA THR A 359 0.04 26.84 2.55
C THR A 359 0.73 28.09 2.00
N GLU A 360 1.42 28.85 2.86
CA GLU A 360 2.21 30.03 2.52
C GLU A 360 3.59 29.96 3.21
N ASP A 361 4.61 30.58 2.61
CA ASP A 361 5.93 30.75 3.22
C ASP A 361 6.10 32.11 3.94
N GLU A 362 7.29 32.36 4.50
CA GLU A 362 7.58 33.56 5.29
C GLU A 362 7.55 34.87 4.46
N GLU A 363 7.58 34.77 3.13
CA GLU A 363 7.37 35.89 2.21
C GLU A 363 5.92 36.00 1.70
N GLY A 364 4.99 35.14 2.15
CA GLY A 364 3.60 35.12 1.71
C GLY A 364 3.40 34.53 0.30
N ARG A 365 4.32 33.67 -0.16
CA ARG A 365 4.18 32.95 -1.44
C ARG A 365 3.58 31.57 -1.19
N ALA A 366 2.87 31.03 -2.18
CA ALA A 366 2.29 29.69 -2.09
C ALA A 366 3.35 28.62 -1.76
N ALA A 367 3.03 27.79 -0.76
CA ALA A 367 3.79 26.68 -0.23
C ALA A 367 2.85 25.48 0.06
N PHE A 368 3.41 24.32 0.37
CA PHE A 368 2.67 23.22 1.02
C PHE A 368 3.65 22.44 1.88
N ARG A 369 3.72 22.77 3.18
CA ARG A 369 4.84 22.36 4.06
C ARG A 369 4.38 21.96 5.46
N PHE A 370 4.85 20.81 5.92
CA PHE A 370 4.63 20.34 7.28
C PHE A 370 5.71 20.85 8.24
N PHE A 371 5.30 21.35 9.40
CA PHE A 371 6.16 21.73 10.50
C PHE A 371 5.81 20.90 11.73
N LEU A 372 6.75 20.08 12.21
CA LEU A 372 6.62 19.22 13.39
C LEU A 372 7.40 19.85 14.54
N ASN A 373 6.73 20.18 15.64
CA ASN A 373 7.31 20.91 16.78
C ASN A 373 8.04 22.21 16.36
N GLY A 374 7.56 22.87 15.30
CA GLY A 374 8.19 24.06 14.71
C GLY A 374 9.38 23.81 13.77
N LYS A 375 9.89 22.58 13.62
CA LYS A 375 10.89 22.24 12.59
C LYS A 375 10.20 21.82 11.28
N PHE A 376 10.61 22.40 10.15
CA PHE A 376 10.17 21.97 8.82
C PHE A 376 10.59 20.52 8.55
N VAL A 377 9.61 19.73 8.10
CA VAL A 377 9.75 18.33 7.66
C VAL A 377 9.50 18.27 6.16
N TYR A 378 10.50 17.87 5.37
CA TYR A 378 10.26 17.43 3.99
C TYR A 378 9.62 16.04 4.06
N ALA A 379 8.41 15.88 3.53
CA ALA A 379 7.72 14.60 3.54
C ALA A 379 8.32 13.65 2.50
N ARG A 380 8.95 12.58 2.98
CA ARG A 380 9.49 11.48 2.17
C ARG A 380 8.61 10.27 2.39
N GLY A 381 7.99 9.72 1.36
CA GLY A 381 6.93 8.74 1.60
C GLY A 381 6.29 8.10 0.39
N ALA A 382 5.16 7.47 0.64
CA ALA A 382 4.38 6.77 -0.37
C ALA A 382 2.89 6.68 0.02
N ASN A 383 2.08 6.39 -0.99
CA ASN A 383 0.66 6.12 -0.85
C ASN A 383 0.45 4.65 -0.43
N TRP A 384 -0.29 4.46 0.65
CA TRP A 384 -0.65 3.19 1.26
C TRP A 384 -2.04 2.76 0.77
N ILE A 385 -2.13 1.52 0.30
CA ILE A 385 -3.39 0.84 -0.01
C ILE A 385 -3.60 -0.36 0.94
N PRO A 386 -4.83 -0.83 1.19
CA PRO A 386 -5.08 -1.94 2.11
C PRO A 386 -4.32 -3.21 1.71
N ALA A 387 -3.66 -3.84 2.70
CA ALA A 387 -2.57 -4.78 2.45
C ALA A 387 -2.98 -6.18 1.90
N ASP A 388 -4.28 -6.49 1.82
CA ASP A 388 -4.90 -7.66 1.15
C ASP A 388 -6.33 -7.24 0.75
N ASN A 389 -6.87 -7.68 -0.39
CA ASN A 389 -8.29 -7.45 -0.70
C ASN A 389 -9.24 -8.13 0.31
N ARG A 390 -8.76 -9.19 0.99
CA ARG A 390 -9.43 -9.91 2.08
C ARG A 390 -9.22 -9.18 3.42
N ILE A 391 -9.58 -7.90 3.46
CA ILE A 391 -9.28 -6.90 4.50
C ILE A 391 -9.48 -7.44 5.94
N GLY A 392 -10.62 -8.10 6.19
CA GLY A 392 -10.93 -8.67 7.52
C GLY A 392 -9.94 -9.73 8.00
N SER A 393 -9.24 -10.41 7.08
CA SER A 393 -8.24 -11.44 7.37
C SER A 393 -6.77 -10.97 7.27
N ILE A 394 -6.50 -9.68 6.99
CA ILE A 394 -5.12 -9.14 7.07
C ILE A 394 -4.57 -9.36 8.49
N PRO A 395 -3.43 -10.05 8.68
CA PRO A 395 -2.82 -10.27 9.97
C PRO A 395 -2.02 -9.05 10.45
N ASP A 396 -2.08 -8.77 11.75
CA ASP A 396 -1.47 -7.61 12.40
C ASP A 396 0.05 -7.47 12.13
N SER A 397 0.78 -8.58 11.96
CA SER A 397 2.22 -8.54 11.63
C SER A 397 2.50 -7.83 10.32
N ARG A 398 1.64 -7.98 9.31
CA ARG A 398 1.84 -7.43 7.95
C ARG A 398 1.91 -5.90 7.97
N TYR A 399 1.19 -5.26 8.90
CA TYR A 399 1.29 -3.82 9.15
C TYR A 399 2.67 -3.45 9.69
N GLY A 400 3.12 -4.09 10.78
CA GLY A 400 4.44 -3.83 11.36
C GLY A 400 5.62 -4.17 10.43
N GLU A 401 5.45 -5.15 9.54
CA GLU A 401 6.42 -5.49 8.50
C GLU A 401 6.48 -4.41 7.40
N LEU A 402 5.35 -3.95 6.87
CA LEU A 402 5.29 -2.90 5.83
C LEU A 402 5.74 -1.53 6.35
N ILE A 403 5.28 -1.11 7.54
CA ILE A 403 5.67 0.17 8.14
C ILE A 403 7.14 0.10 8.61
N GLY A 404 7.61 -1.08 9.01
CA GLY A 404 9.03 -1.35 9.26
C GLY A 404 9.90 -1.12 8.03
N LEU A 405 9.57 -1.75 6.90
CA LEU A 405 10.26 -1.52 5.62
C LEU A 405 10.20 -0.03 5.21
N SER A 406 9.04 0.62 5.38
CA SER A 406 8.88 2.05 5.07
C SER A 406 9.89 2.92 5.84
N ALA A 407 9.93 2.78 7.17
CA ALA A 407 10.88 3.51 8.01
C ALA A 407 12.35 3.17 7.68
N GLU A 408 12.66 1.90 7.41
CA GLU A 408 14.01 1.46 6.99
C GLU A 408 14.47 2.00 5.63
N SER A 409 13.55 2.49 4.80
CA SER A 409 13.85 3.22 3.57
C SER A 409 13.94 4.74 3.74
N GLY A 410 13.82 5.25 4.96
CA GLY A 410 13.91 6.69 5.26
C GLY A 410 12.61 7.46 5.04
N MET A 411 11.49 6.77 4.78
CA MET A 411 10.17 7.40 4.65
C MET A 411 9.66 7.85 6.02
N ASN A 412 9.31 9.12 6.13
CA ASN A 412 8.80 9.77 7.35
C ASN A 412 7.30 10.10 7.27
N MET A 413 6.64 9.85 6.11
CA MET A 413 5.19 10.01 5.93
C MET A 413 4.59 8.89 5.06
N LEU A 414 3.34 8.53 5.34
CA LEU A 414 2.49 7.66 4.50
C LEU A 414 1.12 8.31 4.31
N ARG A 415 0.54 8.20 3.11
CA ARG A 415 -0.85 8.61 2.84
C ARG A 415 -1.76 7.39 2.75
N ILE A 416 -2.76 7.28 3.63
CA ILE A 416 -3.84 6.30 3.43
C ILE A 416 -4.78 6.86 2.37
N TRP A 417 -4.85 6.16 1.23
CA TRP A 417 -5.61 6.59 0.05
C TRP A 417 -7.12 6.27 0.15
N GLY A 418 -7.95 7.24 -0.28
CA GLY A 418 -9.39 7.29 -0.03
C GLY A 418 -10.26 6.18 -0.63
N GLY A 419 -9.77 5.38 -1.58
CA GLY A 419 -10.53 4.22 -2.09
C GLY A 419 -10.34 2.93 -1.27
N GLY A 420 -9.49 2.95 -0.24
CA GLY A 420 -9.21 1.84 0.65
C GLY A 420 -10.17 1.78 1.85
N ILE A 421 -9.60 1.83 3.05
CA ILE A 421 -10.30 1.90 4.34
C ILE A 421 -9.59 2.89 5.27
N TYR A 422 -10.29 3.41 6.28
CA TYR A 422 -9.61 3.82 7.52
C TYR A 422 -9.02 2.55 8.15
N GLU A 423 -7.73 2.52 8.43
CA GLU A 423 -7.03 1.27 8.75
C GLU A 423 -7.35 0.74 10.16
N LYS A 424 -6.88 -0.49 10.42
CA LYS A 424 -6.93 -1.12 11.75
C LYS A 424 -6.04 -0.36 12.74
N GLU A 425 -6.36 -0.40 14.04
CA GLU A 425 -5.59 0.30 15.09
C GLU A 425 -4.08 0.03 15.02
N ILE A 426 -3.69 -1.22 14.72
CA ILE A 426 -2.28 -1.65 14.59
C ILE A 426 -1.49 -0.83 13.56
N PHE A 427 -2.11 -0.32 12.49
CA PHE A 427 -1.44 0.57 11.54
C PHE A 427 -0.98 1.85 12.24
N TYR A 428 -1.90 2.53 12.92
CA TYR A 428 -1.60 3.78 13.62
C TYR A 428 -0.69 3.52 14.83
N ASP A 429 -0.86 2.40 15.54
CA ASP A 429 0.04 2.01 16.64
C ASP A 429 1.48 1.83 16.15
N GLU A 430 1.70 1.21 14.99
CA GLU A 430 3.03 1.04 14.40
C GLU A 430 3.60 2.38 13.88
N CYS A 431 2.80 3.22 13.23
CA CYS A 431 3.22 4.57 12.79
C CYS A 431 3.57 5.49 13.98
N ASP A 432 2.73 5.49 15.03
CA ASP A 432 2.96 6.20 16.29
C ASP A 432 4.26 5.72 16.96
N ARG A 433 4.52 4.40 17.01
CA ARG A 433 5.74 3.83 17.63
C ARG A 433 7.00 3.97 16.78
N ARG A 434 6.89 4.15 15.46
CA ARG A 434 8.04 4.22 14.53
C ARG A 434 8.38 5.64 14.07
N GLY A 435 7.60 6.66 14.45
CA GLY A 435 7.85 8.03 14.01
C GLY A 435 7.57 8.21 12.52
N VAL A 436 6.43 7.71 12.04
CA VAL A 436 5.96 7.89 10.66
C VAL A 436 4.66 8.70 10.70
N LEU A 437 4.59 9.81 9.97
CA LEU A 437 3.40 10.65 9.85
C LEU A 437 2.35 10.01 8.95
N VAL A 438 1.08 10.30 9.21
CA VAL A 438 -0.06 9.78 8.43
C VAL A 438 -0.88 10.93 7.85
N TRP A 439 -0.94 11.01 6.52
CA TRP A 439 -2.00 11.71 5.80
C TRP A 439 -3.18 10.75 5.69
N GLN A 440 -4.38 11.18 6.11
CA GLN A 440 -5.58 10.35 6.14
C GLN A 440 -6.64 10.92 5.21
N ASP A 441 -6.87 10.28 4.07
CA ASP A 441 -8.07 10.53 3.27
C ASP A 441 -9.31 9.99 4.01
N PHE A 442 -10.45 10.68 3.89
CA PHE A 442 -11.76 10.06 4.08
C PHE A 442 -12.07 9.12 2.90
N ALA A 443 -12.93 8.14 3.13
CA ALA A 443 -13.08 6.99 2.23
C ALA A 443 -13.91 7.31 0.95
N PHE A 444 -13.39 8.20 0.10
CA PHE A 444 -13.97 8.65 -1.16
C PHE A 444 -12.88 8.78 -2.23
N ALA A 445 -13.14 8.26 -3.45
CA ALA A 445 -12.16 8.24 -4.53
C ALA A 445 -12.80 8.16 -5.93
N ASN A 446 -12.38 9.03 -6.85
CA ASN A 446 -12.60 8.92 -8.32
C ASN A 446 -14.07 8.68 -8.76
N ALA A 447 -15.05 9.22 -8.02
CA ALA A 447 -16.48 9.03 -8.29
C ALA A 447 -17.34 10.15 -7.68
N LEU A 448 -18.53 10.36 -8.24
CA LEU A 448 -19.57 11.24 -7.67
C LEU A 448 -20.43 10.47 -6.66
N PHE A 449 -20.84 11.13 -5.57
CA PHE A 449 -21.54 10.53 -4.43
C PHE A 449 -22.87 11.26 -4.13
N PRO A 450 -23.93 10.55 -3.68
CA PRO A 450 -25.29 11.10 -3.63
C PRO A 450 -25.57 12.00 -2.41
N ASP A 451 -24.92 13.16 -2.35
CA ASP A 451 -25.08 14.19 -1.30
C ASP A 451 -26.46 14.88 -1.27
N PHE A 452 -27.27 14.69 -2.31
CA PHE A 452 -28.70 15.02 -2.33
C PHE A 452 -29.55 14.12 -1.42
N ASN A 453 -29.02 12.98 -0.96
CA ASN A 453 -29.76 11.96 -0.23
C ASN A 453 -29.49 12.05 1.29
N ALA A 454 -30.52 12.39 2.08
CA ALA A 454 -30.40 12.54 3.52
C ALA A 454 -29.92 11.27 4.25
N ASP A 455 -30.52 10.10 3.98
CA ASP A 455 -30.10 8.80 4.55
C ASP A 455 -28.61 8.50 4.26
N PHE A 456 -28.09 8.92 3.11
CA PHE A 456 -26.67 8.77 2.74
C PHE A 456 -25.79 9.78 3.48
N MET A 457 -26.19 11.06 3.54
CA MET A 457 -25.44 12.10 4.25
C MET A 457 -25.38 11.86 5.76
N ASP A 458 -26.46 11.36 6.38
CA ASP A 458 -26.47 10.97 7.79
C ASP A 458 -25.55 9.75 8.05
N ASN A 459 -25.49 8.80 7.11
CA ASN A 459 -24.58 7.64 7.18
C ASN A 459 -23.11 8.06 7.01
N VAL A 460 -22.81 8.99 6.10
CA VAL A 460 -21.48 9.58 5.92
C VAL A 460 -21.08 10.39 7.14
N ARG A 461 -21.98 11.20 7.71
CA ARG A 461 -21.73 11.95 8.94
C ARG A 461 -21.40 11.02 10.11
N ALA A 462 -22.16 9.95 10.30
CA ALA A 462 -21.88 8.95 11.33
C ALA A 462 -20.50 8.27 11.15
N GLU A 463 -20.08 8.02 9.91
CA GLU A 463 -18.78 7.46 9.57
C GLU A 463 -17.61 8.42 9.84
N VAL A 464 -17.75 9.67 9.40
CA VAL A 464 -16.78 10.76 9.61
C VAL A 464 -16.60 11.01 11.10
N GLU A 465 -17.69 11.22 11.84
CA GLU A 465 -17.62 11.51 13.29
C GLU A 465 -17.03 10.34 14.08
N ALA A 466 -17.34 9.09 13.72
CA ALA A 466 -16.76 7.91 14.37
C ALA A 466 -15.25 7.80 14.12
N ASN A 467 -14.78 7.99 12.88
CA ASN A 467 -13.36 7.87 12.56
C ASN A 467 -12.53 9.06 13.03
N VAL A 468 -13.06 10.29 13.00
CA VAL A 468 -12.39 11.45 13.61
C VAL A 468 -12.26 11.24 15.12
N THR A 469 -13.31 10.79 15.80
CA THR A 469 -13.26 10.51 17.26
C THR A 469 -12.25 9.41 17.59
N ARG A 470 -12.15 8.36 16.75
CA ARG A 470 -11.20 7.24 16.87
C ARG A 470 -9.75 7.64 16.63
N LEU A 471 -9.48 8.53 15.67
CA LEU A 471 -8.12 8.78 15.17
C LEU A 471 -7.52 10.13 15.60
N ARG A 472 -8.31 11.10 16.09
CA ARG A 472 -7.80 12.45 16.48
C ARG A 472 -6.65 12.42 17.50
N GLY A 473 -6.63 11.43 18.40
CA GLY A 473 -5.57 11.24 19.41
C GLY A 473 -4.24 10.67 18.87
N ARG A 474 -4.19 10.22 17.61
CA ARG A 474 -3.00 9.59 17.02
C ARG A 474 -1.86 10.59 16.83
N ALA A 475 -0.66 10.20 17.28
CA ALA A 475 0.55 11.02 17.25
C ALA A 475 1.07 11.19 15.82
N SER A 476 0.96 10.13 15.02
CA SER A 476 1.30 10.08 13.60
C SER A 476 0.39 10.95 12.71
N LEU A 477 -0.92 10.98 12.98
CA LEU A 477 -1.92 11.63 12.12
C LEU A 477 -1.65 13.13 11.92
N ALA A 478 -1.29 13.51 10.69
CA ALA A 478 -0.81 14.83 10.31
C ALA A 478 -1.86 15.70 9.61
N LEU A 479 -2.64 15.11 8.71
CA LEU A 479 -3.59 15.79 7.83
C LEU A 479 -4.85 14.94 7.66
N TRP A 480 -6.02 15.58 7.64
CA TRP A 480 -7.25 15.01 7.10
C TRP A 480 -7.45 15.50 5.66
N CYS A 481 -7.74 14.59 4.73
CA CYS A 481 -8.07 14.91 3.34
C CYS A 481 -9.49 14.42 2.99
N GLY A 482 -10.30 15.21 2.29
CA GLY A 482 -11.70 14.89 2.01
C GLY A 482 -11.90 13.75 1.03
N ASN A 483 -11.08 13.65 -0.02
CA ASN A 483 -11.20 12.64 -1.06
C ASN A 483 -9.93 12.43 -1.91
N ASN A 484 -9.90 11.37 -2.72
CA ASN A 484 -8.96 11.18 -3.83
C ASN A 484 -9.54 11.62 -5.19
N GLU A 485 -8.91 12.64 -5.77
CA GLU A 485 -9.01 13.14 -7.15
C GLU A 485 -10.40 13.60 -7.61
N ILE A 486 -11.42 13.70 -6.74
CA ILE A 486 -12.80 13.93 -7.21
C ILE A 486 -12.99 15.34 -7.77
N ASP A 487 -12.50 16.38 -7.10
CA ASP A 487 -12.63 17.78 -7.54
C ASP A 487 -11.94 17.98 -8.91
N TRP A 488 -10.69 17.53 -9.02
CA TRP A 488 -9.90 17.57 -10.25
C TRP A 488 -10.53 16.74 -11.40
N LEU A 489 -10.96 15.51 -11.12
CA LEU A 489 -11.61 14.65 -12.12
C LEU A 489 -13.02 15.11 -12.49
N TYR A 490 -13.72 15.85 -11.62
CA TYR A 490 -15.02 16.44 -11.94
C TYR A 490 -14.89 17.51 -13.02
N ASP A 491 -13.94 18.46 -12.87
CA ASP A 491 -13.68 19.45 -13.92
C ASP A 491 -13.20 18.77 -15.20
N MET A 492 -12.17 17.92 -15.12
CA MET A 492 -11.59 17.24 -16.27
C MET A 492 -12.64 16.45 -17.10
N LYS A 493 -13.58 15.77 -16.42
CA LYS A 493 -14.63 14.96 -17.08
C LYS A 493 -15.88 15.76 -17.45
N SER A 494 -16.11 16.91 -16.83
CA SER A 494 -17.13 17.85 -17.27
C SER A 494 -16.67 18.58 -18.55
N ALA A 495 -15.38 18.92 -18.62
CA ALA A 495 -14.74 19.50 -19.81
C ALA A 495 -14.75 18.55 -21.01
N SER A 496 -14.50 17.24 -20.81
CA SER A 496 -14.65 16.23 -21.87
C SER A 496 -16.11 15.93 -22.23
N GLY A 497 -17.06 16.31 -21.37
CA GLY A 497 -18.47 15.97 -21.51
C GLY A 497 -18.81 14.51 -21.14
N ASP A 498 -17.93 13.82 -20.41
CA ASP A 498 -18.22 12.51 -19.82
C ASP A 498 -19.15 12.63 -18.60
N ILE A 499 -18.94 13.66 -17.76
CA ILE A 499 -19.86 14.07 -16.70
C ILE A 499 -20.83 15.13 -17.25
N LYS A 500 -22.12 14.93 -16.96
CA LYS A 500 -23.23 15.81 -17.39
C LYS A 500 -24.19 16.15 -16.25
N SER A 501 -23.79 15.79 -15.03
CA SER A 501 -24.50 16.07 -13.80
C SER A 501 -23.73 17.12 -12.99
N ASP A 502 -24.41 17.74 -12.02
CA ASP A 502 -23.80 18.64 -11.03
C ASP A 502 -22.70 17.92 -10.23
N PHE A 503 -21.91 18.65 -9.43
CA PHE A 503 -20.84 18.07 -8.59
C PHE A 503 -21.40 17.31 -7.37
N TYR A 504 -22.10 16.21 -7.61
CA TYR A 504 -22.64 15.34 -6.56
C TYR A 504 -21.49 14.75 -5.71
N GLY A 505 -21.40 15.21 -4.46
CA GLY A 505 -20.34 14.87 -3.51
C GLY A 505 -19.64 16.11 -2.96
N GLU A 506 -19.68 17.25 -3.66
CA GLU A 506 -19.09 18.53 -3.24
C GLU A 506 -19.42 18.86 -1.78
N ARG A 507 -20.69 18.67 -1.39
CA ARG A 507 -21.19 19.00 -0.05
C ARG A 507 -20.70 18.05 1.05
N ILE A 508 -20.11 16.91 0.70
CA ILE A 508 -19.42 16.03 1.66
C ILE A 508 -18.08 16.67 2.04
N TYR A 509 -17.30 17.11 1.04
CA TYR A 509 -15.91 17.56 1.22
C TYR A 509 -15.82 19.04 1.63
N HIS A 510 -16.75 19.89 1.18
CA HIS A 510 -16.72 21.34 1.40
C HIS A 510 -17.72 21.84 2.46
N GLU A 511 -18.71 21.03 2.89
CA GLU A 511 -19.62 21.37 4.00
C GLU A 511 -19.47 20.39 5.18
N LEU A 512 -19.81 19.10 4.98
CA LEU A 512 -20.05 18.14 6.06
C LEU A 512 -18.79 17.74 6.82
N ILE A 513 -17.70 17.45 6.13
CA ILE A 513 -16.42 17.08 6.78
C ILE A 513 -15.82 18.27 7.54
N PRO A 514 -15.72 19.49 6.97
CA PRO A 514 -15.33 20.69 7.72
C PRO A 514 -16.15 20.94 9.00
N GLU A 515 -17.49 20.83 8.94
CA GLU A 515 -18.38 21.00 10.09
C GLU A 515 -18.09 19.96 11.20
N ALA A 516 -17.81 18.71 10.82
CA ALA A 516 -17.46 17.66 11.76
C ALA A 516 -16.07 17.89 12.39
N LEU A 517 -15.09 18.35 11.60
CA LEU A 517 -13.73 18.64 12.07
C LEU A 517 -13.67 19.88 12.97
N GLU A 518 -14.38 20.97 12.66
CA GLU A 518 -14.48 22.16 13.53
C GLU A 518 -14.97 21.79 14.95
N ARG A 519 -15.86 20.79 15.05
CA ARG A 519 -16.40 20.31 16.32
C ARG A 519 -15.54 19.26 17.03
N LEU A 520 -14.80 18.43 16.30
CA LEU A 520 -14.12 17.24 16.86
C LEU A 520 -12.59 17.31 16.86
N ASP A 521 -11.97 18.05 15.95
CA ASP A 521 -10.52 18.13 15.77
C ASP A 521 -10.04 19.48 15.16
N PRO A 522 -10.48 20.66 15.68
CA PRO A 522 -10.35 21.97 15.02
C PRO A 522 -8.92 22.53 14.86
N HIS A 523 -7.90 21.78 15.26
CA HIS A 523 -6.50 22.21 15.24
C HIS A 523 -5.60 21.33 14.37
N ARG A 524 -6.14 20.23 13.82
CA ARG A 524 -5.47 19.48 12.76
C ARG A 524 -5.91 20.04 11.39
N ALA A 525 -4.98 20.12 10.45
CA ALA A 525 -5.28 20.65 9.12
C ALA A 525 -6.29 19.77 8.38
N TYR A 526 -7.06 20.41 7.49
CA TYR A 526 -7.97 19.76 6.55
C TYR A 526 -7.67 20.21 5.12
N TRP A 527 -7.84 19.28 4.17
CA TRP A 527 -7.62 19.49 2.75
C TRP A 527 -8.79 18.87 1.95
N PRO A 528 -9.50 19.60 1.07
CA PRO A 528 -10.75 19.07 0.50
C PRO A 528 -10.59 17.87 -0.44
N SER A 529 -9.51 17.81 -1.20
CA SER A 529 -9.22 16.80 -2.23
C SER A 529 -7.69 16.60 -2.34
N SER A 530 -7.26 15.47 -2.88
CA SER A 530 -5.88 15.20 -3.31
C SER A 530 -5.95 14.85 -4.80
N PRO A 531 -5.48 15.69 -5.75
CA PRO A 531 -4.89 17.02 -5.55
C PRO A 531 -5.97 18.08 -5.26
N TYR A 532 -5.56 19.26 -4.79
CA TYR A 532 -6.40 20.44 -4.69
C TYR A 532 -5.62 21.76 -4.80
N GLY A 533 -6.27 22.80 -5.32
CA GLY A 533 -5.75 24.16 -5.37
C GLY A 533 -5.29 24.59 -6.77
N ARG A 534 -5.56 25.86 -7.10
CA ARG A 534 -5.36 26.43 -8.44
C ARG A 534 -5.01 27.91 -8.40
N SER A 535 -4.17 28.34 -9.33
CA SER A 535 -3.76 29.74 -9.51
C SER A 535 -4.26 30.30 -10.84
N GLY A 536 -4.98 31.43 -10.80
CA GLY A 536 -5.53 32.06 -12.00
C GLY A 536 -6.53 31.16 -12.74
N ASP A 537 -6.18 30.76 -13.96
CA ASP A 537 -7.02 29.96 -14.86
C ASP A 537 -6.69 28.44 -14.84
N GLN A 538 -5.74 27.98 -13.99
CA GLN A 538 -5.35 26.56 -13.90
C GLN A 538 -6.42 25.66 -13.25
N ASP A 539 -6.30 24.35 -13.44
CA ASP A 539 -7.07 23.35 -12.71
C ASP A 539 -6.54 23.07 -11.29
N ASP A 540 -7.31 22.29 -10.51
CA ASP A 540 -6.99 21.94 -9.12
C ASP A 540 -5.82 20.93 -8.95
N ASN A 541 -4.92 20.86 -9.93
CA ASN A 541 -3.69 20.06 -9.95
C ASN A 541 -2.46 20.90 -10.38
N ASP A 542 -2.53 22.22 -10.13
CA ASP A 542 -1.54 23.24 -10.47
C ASP A 542 -0.20 23.02 -9.73
N PRO A 543 0.96 22.99 -10.41
CA PRO A 543 2.26 22.84 -9.73
C PRO A 543 2.65 24.03 -8.83
N ASP A 544 2.05 25.22 -9.00
CA ASP A 544 2.45 26.45 -8.31
C ASP A 544 1.70 26.72 -6.99
N VAL A 545 0.72 25.89 -6.62
CA VAL A 545 -0.08 25.98 -5.38
C VAL A 545 -0.55 24.59 -4.92
N GLY A 546 -0.75 24.38 -3.62
CA GLY A 546 -1.35 23.14 -3.10
C GLY A 546 -0.48 21.89 -3.26
N ASP A 547 -1.13 20.77 -3.58
CA ASP A 547 -0.51 19.46 -3.82
C ASP A 547 -0.86 18.92 -5.22
N ARG A 548 -0.04 18.02 -5.75
CA ARG A 548 -0.06 17.64 -7.16
C ARG A 548 0.10 16.15 -7.44
N HIS A 549 -0.80 15.63 -8.27
CA HIS A 549 -0.80 14.29 -8.85
C HIS A 549 -0.16 14.33 -10.25
N ASN A 550 1.15 14.08 -10.34
CA ASN A 550 1.85 14.08 -11.64
C ASN A 550 1.66 12.74 -12.37
N TRP A 551 0.59 12.68 -13.15
CA TRP A 551 0.28 11.56 -14.03
C TRP A 551 0.84 11.64 -15.46
N GLN A 552 1.71 12.62 -15.77
CA GLN A 552 2.31 12.76 -17.12
C GLN A 552 3.16 11.54 -17.48
N VAL A 553 4.07 11.17 -16.58
CA VAL A 553 5.07 10.11 -16.82
C VAL A 553 4.44 8.73 -17.01
N TRP A 554 3.27 8.45 -16.45
CA TRP A 554 2.64 7.12 -16.60
C TRP A 554 1.39 7.11 -17.47
N HIS A 555 0.50 8.10 -17.34
CA HIS A 555 -0.74 8.16 -18.11
C HIS A 555 -0.66 9.08 -19.34
N GLY A 556 0.47 9.74 -19.58
CA GLY A 556 0.66 10.65 -20.72
C GLY A 556 -0.06 11.99 -20.57
N SER A 557 -0.58 12.32 -19.38
CA SER A 557 -1.29 13.57 -19.10
C SER A 557 -0.44 14.80 -19.46
N VAL A 558 -0.92 15.62 -20.41
CA VAL A 558 -0.26 16.87 -20.79
C VAL A 558 -0.60 17.96 -19.76
N TYR A 559 0.42 18.68 -19.28
CA TYR A 559 0.30 19.77 -18.31
C TYR A 559 1.09 21.01 -18.76
N PRO A 560 0.77 22.22 -18.25
CA PRO A 560 -0.38 22.54 -17.40
C PRO A 560 -1.71 22.42 -18.18
N ARG A 561 -2.84 22.33 -17.46
CA ARG A 561 -4.20 22.29 -18.03
C ARG A 561 -5.05 23.37 -17.37
N ALA A 562 -5.75 24.17 -18.16
CA ALA A 562 -6.67 25.16 -17.65
C ALA A 562 -7.97 24.53 -17.09
N PHE A 563 -8.60 25.19 -16.12
CA PHE A 563 -9.92 24.78 -15.63
C PHE A 563 -10.95 24.82 -16.76
N GLY A 564 -11.73 23.75 -16.94
CA GLY A 564 -12.66 23.58 -18.04
C GLY A 564 -12.03 23.21 -19.40
N GLU A 565 -10.71 23.02 -19.49
CA GLU A 565 -10.04 22.54 -20.71
C GLU A 565 -10.12 21.01 -20.84
N MET A 566 -10.33 20.49 -22.05
CA MET A 566 -10.34 19.04 -22.28
C MET A 566 -8.96 18.42 -22.00
N PRO A 567 -8.86 17.28 -21.30
CA PRO A 567 -7.59 16.61 -21.08
C PRO A 567 -6.93 16.14 -22.38
N ALA A 568 -5.67 16.49 -22.58
CA ALA A 568 -4.82 15.96 -23.64
C ALA A 568 -3.89 14.86 -23.10
N LEU A 569 -3.67 13.83 -23.91
CA LEU A 569 -2.82 12.67 -23.58
C LEU A 569 -1.79 12.44 -24.69
N ASP A 570 -0.51 12.35 -24.31
CA ASP A 570 0.59 11.98 -25.19
C ASP A 570 1.10 10.57 -24.84
N TYR A 571 0.82 9.62 -25.71
CA TYR A 571 1.30 8.23 -25.65
C TYR A 571 2.46 7.96 -26.62
N SER A 572 3.33 8.94 -26.83
CA SER A 572 4.68 8.77 -27.39
C SER A 572 5.69 8.36 -26.31
N ILE A 573 6.93 8.04 -26.70
CA ILE A 573 8.04 7.79 -25.78
C ILE A 573 8.41 9.09 -25.04
N GLU A 574 8.31 10.21 -25.75
CA GLU A 574 8.58 11.57 -25.31
C GLU A 574 7.51 12.08 -24.32
N GLY A 575 6.25 11.64 -24.47
CA GLY A 575 5.16 11.93 -23.53
C GLY A 575 5.32 11.22 -22.19
N VAL A 576 5.58 9.91 -22.21
CA VAL A 576 5.67 9.07 -20.99
C VAL A 576 7.08 8.95 -20.39
N THR A 577 8.08 9.68 -20.89
CA THR A 577 9.43 9.60 -20.30
C THR A 577 9.49 10.15 -18.87
N PHE A 578 10.14 9.42 -17.95
CA PHE A 578 10.35 9.89 -16.57
C PHE A 578 11.25 11.13 -16.48
N LYS A 579 11.92 11.51 -17.58
CA LYS A 579 12.65 12.79 -17.68
C LYS A 579 11.71 13.99 -17.58
N ASN A 580 10.41 13.83 -17.86
CA ASN A 580 9.41 14.88 -17.71
C ASN A 580 9.20 15.32 -16.24
N TYR A 581 9.54 14.49 -15.24
CA TYR A 581 9.56 14.94 -13.84
C TYR A 581 10.49 16.14 -13.60
N LYS A 582 11.58 16.30 -14.38
CA LYS A 582 12.51 17.44 -14.27
C LYS A 582 11.89 18.79 -14.66
N GLN A 583 10.69 18.78 -15.24
CA GLN A 583 9.93 19.97 -15.64
C GLN A 583 8.87 20.35 -14.59
N ASP A 584 8.55 19.45 -13.66
CA ASP A 584 7.52 19.68 -12.65
C ASP A 584 8.09 20.40 -11.43
N MET A 585 7.51 21.54 -11.07
CA MET A 585 7.97 22.39 -9.96
C MET A 585 7.09 22.30 -8.70
N ALA A 586 6.21 21.28 -8.65
CA ALA A 586 5.26 20.99 -7.56
C ALA A 586 5.74 21.38 -6.16
N LEU A 587 4.89 22.12 -5.45
CA LEU A 587 5.09 22.43 -4.03
C LEU A 587 4.99 21.19 -3.14
N PHE A 588 4.16 20.22 -3.51
CA PHE A 588 4.11 18.91 -2.90
C PHE A 588 3.59 17.92 -3.93
N SER A 589 4.32 16.83 -4.21
CA SER A 589 3.80 15.76 -5.07
C SER A 589 3.18 14.68 -4.20
N SER A 590 1.84 14.63 -4.16
CA SER A 590 1.05 13.68 -3.38
C SER A 590 0.84 12.35 -4.09
N GLU A 591 0.84 12.34 -5.43
CA GLU A 591 0.98 11.14 -6.25
C GLU A 591 1.88 11.36 -7.47
N PHE A 592 2.74 10.37 -7.74
CA PHE A 592 3.49 10.18 -8.98
C PHE A 592 4.07 8.76 -8.99
N GLY A 593 4.25 8.12 -10.15
CA GLY A 593 4.80 6.77 -10.21
C GLY A 593 4.87 6.15 -11.60
N MET A 594 5.27 4.88 -11.66
CA MET A 594 5.18 4.00 -12.84
C MET A 594 5.19 2.51 -12.42
N HIS A 595 4.72 1.59 -13.27
CA HIS A 595 4.67 0.16 -12.93
C HIS A 595 6.05 -0.50 -12.89
N ALA A 596 6.18 -1.52 -12.03
CA ALA A 596 7.13 -2.61 -12.16
C ALA A 596 6.47 -3.96 -11.88
N SER A 597 6.96 -5.01 -12.54
CA SER A 597 6.56 -6.40 -12.27
C SER A 597 6.81 -6.76 -10.79
N ALA A 598 6.00 -7.66 -10.21
CA ALA A 598 6.31 -8.27 -8.91
C ALA A 598 7.56 -9.17 -8.99
N ASN A 599 8.10 -9.55 -7.84
CA ASN A 599 9.23 -10.47 -7.79
C ASN A 599 8.85 -11.86 -8.30
N ARG A 600 9.84 -12.60 -8.80
CA ARG A 600 9.67 -13.94 -9.40
C ARG A 600 8.82 -14.86 -8.55
N TYR A 601 9.13 -14.98 -7.27
CA TYR A 601 8.40 -15.83 -6.32
C TYR A 601 6.91 -15.47 -6.24
N THR A 602 6.59 -14.17 -6.20
CA THR A 602 5.23 -13.64 -6.10
C THR A 602 4.38 -14.00 -7.33
N LEU A 603 5.00 -14.06 -8.50
CA LEU A 603 4.36 -14.50 -9.74
C LEU A 603 4.26 -16.04 -9.80
N GLU A 604 5.38 -16.76 -9.69
CA GLU A 604 5.46 -18.22 -9.77
C GLU A 604 4.55 -18.93 -8.74
N LYS A 605 4.40 -18.38 -7.53
CA LYS A 605 3.50 -18.90 -6.48
C LYS A 605 2.01 -18.85 -6.87
N ASN A 606 1.62 -17.89 -7.71
CA ASN A 606 0.23 -17.55 -7.99
C ASN A 606 -0.18 -17.83 -9.45
N MET A 607 0.71 -18.40 -10.25
CA MET A 607 0.48 -18.70 -11.67
C MET A 607 0.53 -20.22 -11.94
N PRO A 608 -0.19 -20.73 -12.96
CA PRO A 608 0.04 -22.06 -13.49
C PRO A 608 1.50 -22.30 -13.89
N GLU A 609 2.00 -23.52 -13.66
CA GLU A 609 3.37 -23.89 -14.03
C GLU A 609 3.65 -23.66 -15.52
N GLY A 610 4.76 -23.00 -15.85
CA GLY A 610 5.13 -22.63 -17.22
C GLY A 610 4.41 -21.42 -17.82
N SER A 611 3.44 -20.80 -17.13
CA SER A 611 2.69 -19.63 -17.66
C SER A 611 3.34 -18.26 -17.41
N LEU A 612 4.45 -18.20 -16.66
CA LEU A 612 5.26 -17.00 -16.45
C LEU A 612 6.05 -16.65 -17.73
N VAL A 613 5.34 -16.10 -18.71
CA VAL A 613 5.82 -15.77 -20.05
C VAL A 613 5.46 -14.33 -20.38
N TRP A 614 6.40 -13.56 -20.90
CA TRP A 614 6.16 -12.18 -21.32
C TRP A 614 5.15 -12.14 -22.49
N GLY A 615 4.15 -11.26 -22.40
CA GLY A 615 3.02 -11.22 -23.33
C GLY A 615 1.98 -12.34 -23.13
N GLY A 616 2.19 -13.29 -22.20
CA GLY A 616 1.26 -14.37 -21.89
C GLY A 616 -0.01 -13.89 -21.17
N GLU A 617 -1.09 -14.67 -21.29
CA GLU A 617 -2.42 -14.34 -20.76
C GLU A 617 -2.40 -14.05 -19.25
N GLU A 618 -1.75 -14.90 -18.45
CA GLU A 618 -1.61 -14.75 -16.99
C GLU A 618 -0.82 -13.48 -16.60
N MET A 619 0.21 -13.11 -17.37
CA MET A 619 0.94 -11.85 -17.14
C MET A 619 0.09 -10.64 -17.51
N ALA A 620 -0.67 -10.71 -18.61
CA ALA A 620 -1.61 -9.67 -19.00
C ALA A 620 -2.75 -9.53 -17.98
N TYR A 621 -3.27 -10.63 -17.42
CA TYR A 621 -4.31 -10.61 -16.39
C TYR A 621 -3.82 -10.02 -15.06
N ARG A 622 -2.51 -10.10 -14.78
CA ARG A 622 -1.88 -9.54 -13.57
C ARG A 622 -1.52 -8.08 -13.67
N ASN A 623 -1.68 -7.44 -14.83
CA ASN A 623 -1.82 -6.00 -14.92
C ASN A 623 -3.31 -5.64 -14.88
N LYS A 624 -3.71 -4.61 -14.13
CA LYS A 624 -5.10 -4.12 -14.08
C LYS A 624 -5.24 -2.68 -14.61
N ASP A 625 -4.15 -1.98 -14.96
CA ASP A 625 -4.24 -0.64 -15.55
C ASP A 625 -4.77 -0.72 -16.99
N THR A 626 -5.51 0.31 -17.35
CA THR A 626 -5.87 0.62 -18.73
C THR A 626 -4.63 0.75 -19.63
N ASN A 627 -4.72 0.30 -20.90
CA ASN A 627 -3.67 0.52 -21.91
C ASN A 627 -2.25 0.11 -21.46
N HIS A 628 -1.98 -1.21 -21.40
CA HIS A 628 -0.68 -1.78 -21.00
C HIS A 628 0.54 -1.27 -21.80
N ARG A 629 0.34 -0.60 -22.95
CA ARG A 629 1.41 -0.08 -23.80
C ARG A 629 2.23 1.03 -23.13
N LYS A 630 1.66 1.77 -22.17
CA LYS A 630 2.33 2.82 -21.37
C LYS A 630 3.72 2.39 -20.89
N GLY A 631 3.78 1.30 -20.10
CA GLY A 631 5.04 0.79 -19.55
C GLY A 631 5.99 0.19 -20.59
N ILE A 632 5.48 -0.26 -21.74
CA ILE A 632 6.33 -0.74 -22.84
C ILE A 632 7.05 0.44 -23.50
N LEU A 633 6.35 1.54 -23.78
CA LEU A 633 6.95 2.78 -24.31
C LEU A 633 7.97 3.39 -23.34
N LEU A 634 7.66 3.35 -22.04
CA LEU A 634 8.53 3.86 -20.98
C LEU A 634 9.84 3.06 -20.88
N MET A 635 9.77 1.73 -21.04
CA MET A 635 10.97 0.87 -21.20
C MET A 635 11.68 1.11 -22.55
N GLU A 636 10.96 1.22 -23.67
CA GLU A 636 11.51 1.50 -25.01
C GLU A 636 12.31 2.81 -25.05
N GLY A 637 11.88 3.81 -24.28
CA GLY A 637 12.58 5.07 -24.05
C GLY A 637 13.91 4.94 -23.29
N TYR A 638 14.04 3.96 -22.39
CA TYR A 638 15.17 3.89 -21.44
C TYR A 638 16.02 2.62 -21.54
N THR A 639 15.41 1.44 -21.43
CA THR A 639 16.08 0.12 -21.54
C THR A 639 16.02 -0.49 -22.93
N GLY A 640 15.14 0.01 -23.79
CA GLY A 640 14.71 -0.70 -25.00
C GLY A 640 13.60 -1.70 -24.69
N LEU A 641 13.07 -2.32 -25.75
CA LEU A 641 12.04 -3.36 -25.64
C LEU A 641 12.64 -4.65 -25.06
N PRO A 642 12.03 -5.27 -24.04
CA PRO A 642 12.42 -6.60 -23.59
C PRO A 642 12.09 -7.65 -24.65
N ARG A 643 12.79 -8.79 -24.61
CA ARG A 643 12.58 -9.92 -25.55
C ARG A 643 11.97 -11.15 -24.88
N ASP A 644 12.14 -11.27 -23.56
CA ASP A 644 11.65 -12.37 -22.75
C ASP A 644 11.16 -11.88 -21.36
N ILE A 645 10.81 -12.82 -20.48
CA ILE A 645 10.30 -12.53 -19.14
C ILE A 645 11.38 -12.06 -18.15
N GLU A 646 12.64 -12.48 -18.30
CA GLU A 646 13.74 -11.97 -17.47
C GLU A 646 14.01 -10.51 -17.80
N GLU A 647 14.08 -10.18 -19.09
CA GLU A 647 14.23 -8.80 -19.55
C GLU A 647 13.02 -7.96 -19.14
N TYR A 648 11.77 -8.42 -19.33
CA TYR A 648 10.59 -7.67 -18.90
C TYR A 648 10.60 -7.35 -17.40
N MET A 649 10.92 -8.33 -16.56
CA MET A 649 10.98 -8.14 -15.10
C MET A 649 12.12 -7.20 -14.71
N ASN A 650 13.33 -7.42 -15.21
CA ASN A 650 14.49 -6.60 -14.86
C ASN A 650 14.37 -5.17 -15.42
N PHE A 651 13.91 -5.00 -16.67
CA PHE A 651 13.75 -3.70 -17.31
C PHE A 651 12.65 -2.87 -16.64
N SER A 652 11.49 -3.47 -16.32
CA SER A 652 10.41 -2.74 -15.64
C SER A 652 10.80 -2.33 -14.22
N MET A 653 11.45 -3.22 -13.45
CA MET A 653 11.98 -2.87 -12.12
C MET A 653 13.05 -1.77 -12.20
N LEU A 654 13.97 -1.83 -13.17
CA LEU A 654 15.02 -0.84 -13.33
C LEU A 654 14.46 0.53 -13.71
N THR A 655 13.57 0.55 -14.70
CA THR A 655 12.99 1.79 -15.22
C THR A 655 12.12 2.46 -14.14
N GLN A 656 11.39 1.68 -13.32
CA GLN A 656 10.72 2.21 -12.13
C GLN A 656 11.70 2.80 -11.11
N ALA A 657 12.79 2.08 -10.78
CA ALA A 657 13.76 2.54 -9.79
C ALA A 657 14.47 3.85 -10.22
N GLU A 658 14.89 3.92 -11.48
CA GLU A 658 15.56 5.09 -12.06
C GLU A 658 14.58 6.26 -12.27
N GLY A 659 13.35 5.99 -12.71
CA GLY A 659 12.32 7.03 -12.89
C GLY A 659 11.83 7.63 -11.57
N LEU A 660 11.66 6.82 -10.52
CA LEU A 660 11.35 7.31 -9.18
C LEU A 660 12.53 8.08 -8.58
N ARG A 661 13.77 7.64 -8.79
CA ARG A 661 14.97 8.41 -8.42
C ARG A 661 15.00 9.77 -9.10
N CYS A 662 14.77 9.81 -10.42
CA CYS A 662 14.73 11.03 -11.21
C CYS A 662 13.73 12.05 -10.63
N GLY A 663 12.50 11.61 -10.33
CA GLY A 663 11.46 12.45 -9.72
C GLY A 663 11.81 12.89 -8.29
N VAL A 664 12.14 11.96 -7.39
CA VAL A 664 12.41 12.30 -5.98
C VAL A 664 13.62 13.20 -5.82
N GLU A 665 14.73 12.94 -6.51
CA GLU A 665 15.90 13.81 -6.43
C GLU A 665 15.61 15.20 -6.99
N HIS A 666 14.77 15.30 -8.02
CA HIS A 666 14.33 16.60 -8.56
C HIS A 666 13.47 17.39 -7.57
N TYR A 667 12.42 16.78 -7.01
CA TYR A 667 11.60 17.43 -6.00
C TYR A 667 12.40 17.83 -4.75
N ARG A 668 13.38 17.01 -4.32
CA ARG A 668 14.29 17.35 -3.22
C ARG A 668 15.33 18.42 -3.57
N ARG A 669 15.68 18.62 -4.84
CA ARG A 669 16.51 19.76 -5.30
C ARG A 669 15.71 21.06 -5.38
N ASN A 670 14.39 21.01 -5.58
CA ASN A 670 13.52 22.19 -5.61
C ASN A 670 13.37 22.82 -4.21
N PRO A 671 13.92 24.02 -3.93
CA PRO A 671 13.86 24.64 -2.60
C PRO A 671 12.47 25.14 -2.21
N ARG A 672 11.46 25.11 -3.10
CA ARG A 672 10.05 25.35 -2.75
C ARG A 672 9.36 24.09 -2.23
N SER A 673 9.70 22.91 -2.73
CA SER A 673 8.98 21.67 -2.42
C SER A 673 9.00 21.31 -0.93
N GLY A 674 7.86 20.84 -0.42
CA GLY A 674 7.65 20.34 0.93
C GLY A 674 7.54 18.82 1.04
N GLY A 675 7.50 18.09 -0.08
CA GLY A 675 7.37 16.63 -0.03
C GLY A 675 7.13 15.94 -1.37
N SER A 676 7.40 14.64 -1.37
CA SER A 676 7.11 13.72 -2.47
C SER A 676 6.68 12.34 -1.96
N LEU A 677 5.42 11.99 -2.22
CA LEU A 677 4.78 10.72 -1.88
C LEU A 677 4.58 9.86 -3.14
N ILE A 678 5.33 8.76 -3.24
CA ILE A 678 5.28 7.85 -4.38
C ILE A 678 3.93 7.11 -4.42
N TRP A 679 3.27 7.09 -5.58
CA TRP A 679 2.29 6.06 -5.89
C TRP A 679 3.04 4.82 -6.41
N GLN A 680 3.09 3.69 -5.71
CA GLN A 680 2.50 3.38 -4.40
C GLN A 680 3.48 2.58 -3.53
N LEU A 681 3.21 2.44 -2.23
CA LEU A 681 4.06 1.64 -1.33
C LEU A 681 3.96 0.15 -1.64
N ASN A 682 2.74 -0.38 -1.56
CA ASN A 682 2.47 -1.80 -1.37
C ASN A 682 1.38 -2.35 -2.29
N ASP A 683 1.34 -3.68 -2.42
CA ASP A 683 0.30 -4.41 -3.16
C ASP A 683 -0.77 -5.05 -2.25
N SER A 684 -2.01 -5.11 -2.74
CA SER A 684 -3.14 -5.82 -2.12
C SER A 684 -3.37 -7.23 -2.70
N TRP A 685 -2.68 -7.58 -3.78
CA TRP A 685 -2.73 -8.89 -4.46
C TRP A 685 -1.44 -9.11 -5.28
N PRO A 686 -1.10 -10.34 -5.69
CA PRO A 686 0.09 -10.62 -6.49
C PRO A 686 -0.11 -10.25 -7.97
N GLY A 687 0.44 -9.10 -8.40
CA GLY A 687 0.34 -8.59 -9.77
C GLY A 687 1.45 -7.63 -10.19
N THR A 688 1.27 -6.97 -11.34
CA THR A 688 2.12 -5.87 -11.83
C THR A 688 1.45 -4.54 -11.52
N SER A 689 2.19 -3.64 -10.86
CA SER A 689 1.65 -2.43 -10.25
C SER A 689 2.73 -1.38 -10.02
N TRP A 690 2.34 -0.19 -9.58
CA TRP A 690 3.25 0.85 -9.10
C TRP A 690 3.94 0.54 -7.76
N ALA A 691 3.60 -0.54 -7.06
CA ALA A 691 4.10 -0.79 -5.71
C ALA A 691 5.62 -0.93 -5.66
N MET A 692 6.27 -0.42 -4.62
CA MET A 692 7.70 -0.64 -4.33
C MET A 692 7.94 -1.94 -3.55
N ILE A 693 6.95 -2.41 -2.79
CA ILE A 693 6.98 -3.67 -2.04
C ILE A 693 5.82 -4.53 -2.53
N ASP A 694 6.11 -5.72 -3.04
CA ASP A 694 5.06 -6.58 -3.59
C ASP A 694 4.24 -7.32 -2.51
N TYR A 695 3.20 -8.03 -2.97
CA TYR A 695 2.25 -8.69 -2.11
C TYR A 695 2.87 -9.74 -1.15
N GLU A 696 3.99 -10.38 -1.50
CA GLU A 696 4.68 -11.34 -0.62
C GLU A 696 5.66 -10.66 0.36
N LEU A 697 5.59 -9.32 0.47
CA LEU A 697 6.52 -8.46 1.20
C LEU A 697 7.96 -8.55 0.68
N LEU A 698 8.11 -8.76 -0.63
CA LEU A 698 9.41 -8.72 -1.30
C LEU A 698 9.60 -7.32 -1.93
N PRO A 699 10.60 -6.54 -1.50
CA PRO A 699 10.84 -5.22 -2.09
C PRO A 699 11.39 -5.32 -3.51
N LYS A 700 10.88 -4.48 -4.42
CA LYS A 700 11.37 -4.33 -5.80
C LYS A 700 12.60 -3.40 -5.83
N ALA A 701 13.28 -3.27 -6.98
CA ALA A 701 14.48 -2.42 -7.13
C ALA A 701 14.27 -0.96 -6.66
N SER A 702 13.08 -0.41 -6.90
CA SER A 702 12.66 0.93 -6.46
C SER A 702 12.78 1.16 -4.95
N TYR A 703 12.52 0.14 -4.12
CA TYR A 703 12.71 0.23 -2.67
C TYR A 703 14.19 0.38 -2.27
N TYR A 704 15.10 -0.38 -2.91
CA TYR A 704 16.54 -0.30 -2.61
C TYR A 704 17.15 1.01 -3.11
N TYR A 705 16.60 1.57 -4.18
CA TYR A 705 16.87 2.95 -4.62
C TYR A 705 16.30 3.98 -3.63
N ALA A 706 15.11 3.76 -3.06
CA ALA A 706 14.53 4.64 -2.04
C ALA A 706 15.40 4.75 -0.78
N LYS A 707 16.01 3.63 -0.33
CA LYS A 707 17.04 3.64 0.73
C LYS A 707 18.25 4.55 0.44
N GLN A 708 18.44 4.97 -0.81
CA GLN A 708 19.41 6.00 -1.21
C GLN A 708 18.76 7.38 -1.29
N PHE A 709 17.73 7.55 -2.13
CA PHE A 709 17.15 8.86 -2.45
C PHE A 709 16.30 9.48 -1.33
N TYR A 710 15.91 8.71 -0.30
CA TYR A 710 15.24 9.18 0.91
C TYR A 710 16.14 9.23 2.16
N ARG A 711 17.47 9.20 2.02
CA ARG A 711 18.36 9.55 3.15
C ARG A 711 18.19 11.01 3.57
N PRO A 712 18.25 11.36 4.87
CA PRO A 712 18.19 12.75 5.33
C PRO A 712 19.25 13.64 4.68
N LEU A 713 20.50 13.18 4.62
CA LEU A 713 21.54 13.73 3.74
C LEU A 713 21.59 12.93 2.42
N LEU A 714 21.36 13.62 1.32
CA LEU A 714 21.36 13.10 -0.05
C LEU A 714 22.39 13.83 -0.90
N LEU A 715 23.32 13.10 -1.51
CA LEU A 715 24.08 13.59 -2.67
C LEU A 715 23.34 13.15 -3.95
N SER A 716 23.13 14.09 -4.88
CA SER A 716 22.45 13.81 -6.15
C SER A 716 23.14 14.44 -7.37
N LEU A 717 22.97 13.80 -8.52
CA LEU A 717 23.53 14.26 -9.80
C LEU A 717 22.41 14.76 -10.72
N GLU A 718 22.43 16.04 -11.05
CA GLU A 718 21.62 16.60 -12.14
C GLU A 718 22.45 16.56 -13.43
N HIS A 719 21.96 15.82 -14.43
CA HIS A 719 22.62 15.64 -15.72
C HIS A 719 21.61 15.23 -16.82
N GLU A 720 21.94 15.53 -18.07
CA GLU A 720 21.41 14.97 -19.32
C GLU A 720 22.57 14.93 -20.34
N PRO A 721 22.54 14.05 -21.35
CA PRO A 721 23.62 13.91 -22.32
C PRO A 721 24.10 15.24 -22.94
N GLY A 722 25.40 15.48 -22.88
CA GLY A 722 26.06 16.70 -23.36
C GLY A 722 25.95 17.93 -22.45
N GLN A 723 25.20 17.85 -21.33
CA GLN A 723 25.14 18.91 -20.32
C GLN A 723 26.20 18.70 -19.22
N PRO A 724 26.58 19.75 -18.46
CA PRO A 724 27.39 19.59 -17.26
C PRO A 724 26.80 18.58 -16.26
N LEU A 725 27.70 17.96 -15.50
CA LEU A 725 27.40 17.11 -14.35
C LEU A 725 27.28 18.01 -13.13
N ARG A 726 26.05 18.35 -12.71
CA ARG A 726 25.77 19.21 -11.56
C ARG A 726 25.63 18.40 -10.28
N VAL A 727 26.50 18.68 -9.31
CA VAL A 727 26.55 17.97 -8.04
C VAL A 727 25.79 18.73 -6.97
N TRP A 728 24.66 18.16 -6.54
CA TRP A 728 23.80 18.72 -5.51
C TRP A 728 23.93 17.93 -4.21
N ALA A 729 23.76 18.63 -3.09
CA ALA A 729 23.55 18.03 -1.78
C ALA A 729 22.25 18.56 -1.16
N VAL A 730 21.47 17.69 -0.53
CA VAL A 730 20.22 18.04 0.16
C VAL A 730 20.27 17.51 1.59
N ASN A 731 20.05 18.38 2.57
CA ASN A 731 20.03 18.02 3.99
C ASN A 731 18.65 18.31 4.62
N ASP A 732 17.83 17.27 4.76
CA ASP A 732 16.55 17.32 5.48
C ASP A 732 16.74 17.22 7.01
N GLY A 733 17.92 16.76 7.45
CA GLY A 733 18.22 16.39 8.84
C GLY A 733 17.99 17.51 9.86
N PRO A 734 17.96 17.20 11.16
CA PRO A 734 17.53 18.14 12.19
C PRO A 734 18.44 19.36 12.35
N GLU A 735 19.71 19.26 11.96
CA GLU A 735 20.78 20.25 12.15
C GLU A 735 21.51 20.53 10.82
N PRO A 736 22.10 21.73 10.63
CA PRO A 736 22.87 22.04 9.43
C PRO A 736 24.22 21.30 9.40
N VAL A 737 24.68 20.92 8.20
CA VAL A 737 25.95 20.21 8.00
C VAL A 737 26.76 20.79 6.85
N GLU A 738 28.10 20.75 6.98
CA GLU A 738 29.03 20.91 5.86
C GLU A 738 29.21 19.58 5.15
N VAL A 739 29.41 19.61 3.83
CA VAL A 739 29.45 18.42 2.95
C VAL A 739 30.63 18.51 2.00
N GLU A 740 31.42 17.43 1.93
CA GLU A 740 32.42 17.21 0.89
C GLU A 740 32.00 16.02 0.01
N ALA A 741 31.71 16.29 -1.26
CA ALA A 741 31.25 15.31 -2.22
C ALA A 741 32.36 14.97 -3.22
N LEU A 742 32.69 13.68 -3.32
CA LEU A 742 33.62 13.11 -4.27
C LEU A 742 32.85 12.53 -5.44
N LEU A 743 33.12 13.02 -6.64
CA LEU A 743 32.62 12.50 -7.91
C LEU A 743 33.77 11.75 -8.62
N GLU A 744 33.70 10.43 -8.66
CA GLU A 744 34.57 9.59 -9.49
C GLU A 744 33.89 9.29 -10.83
N VAL A 745 34.62 9.46 -11.93
CA VAL A 745 34.20 9.03 -13.27
C VAL A 745 34.97 7.77 -13.61
N ARG A 746 34.26 6.67 -13.94
CA ARG A 746 34.84 5.34 -14.13
C ARG A 746 34.27 4.61 -15.34
N ARG A 747 35.12 3.98 -16.13
CA ARG A 747 34.71 3.05 -17.18
C ARG A 747 34.15 1.75 -16.61
N PHE A 748 33.42 1.00 -17.44
CA PHE A 748 32.84 -0.28 -17.07
C PHE A 748 33.87 -1.41 -16.83
N ASP A 749 35.15 -1.21 -17.18
CA ASP A 749 36.27 -2.09 -16.79
C ASP A 749 36.85 -1.75 -15.39
N GLY A 750 36.36 -0.69 -14.75
CA GLY A 750 36.83 -0.19 -13.46
C GLY A 750 37.87 0.94 -13.55
N GLU A 751 38.41 1.26 -14.74
CA GLU A 751 39.39 2.34 -14.92
C GLU A 751 38.78 3.68 -14.50
N ARG A 752 39.46 4.40 -13.59
CA ARG A 752 39.03 5.72 -13.14
C ARG A 752 39.64 6.79 -14.05
N VAL A 753 38.78 7.42 -14.87
CA VAL A 753 39.17 8.42 -15.88
C VAL A 753 39.14 9.86 -15.34
N GLY A 754 38.38 10.11 -14.26
CA GLY A 754 38.27 11.41 -13.60
C GLY A 754 37.94 11.31 -12.11
N GLU A 755 38.30 12.33 -11.34
CA GLU A 755 38.01 12.46 -9.90
C GLU A 755 37.90 13.95 -9.54
N TYR A 756 36.77 14.36 -8.98
CA TYR A 756 36.42 15.75 -8.70
C TYR A 756 35.87 15.89 -7.28
N VAL A 757 36.24 16.97 -6.56
CA VAL A 757 35.82 17.20 -5.18
C VAL A 757 35.08 18.53 -5.07
N PHE A 758 33.82 18.46 -4.67
CA PHE A 758 32.93 19.59 -4.44
C PHE A 758 32.70 19.78 -2.93
N ARG A 759 32.53 21.03 -2.48
CA ARG A 759 32.36 21.37 -1.07
C ARG A 759 31.26 22.41 -0.89
N SER A 760 30.50 22.33 0.20
CA SER A 760 29.59 23.39 0.62
C SER A 760 30.38 24.57 1.20
N ASP A 761 30.04 25.80 0.83
CA ASP A 761 30.68 27.02 1.37
C ASP A 761 30.50 27.19 2.90
N SER A 762 29.45 26.59 3.47
CA SER A 762 29.13 26.59 4.91
C SER A 762 28.08 25.53 5.24
N ALA A 763 27.82 25.30 6.53
CA ALA A 763 26.82 24.35 7.01
C ALA A 763 25.38 24.74 6.62
N PHE A 764 24.61 23.82 6.03
CA PHE A 764 23.27 24.11 5.46
C PHE A 764 22.19 23.06 5.81
N ARG A 765 20.92 23.45 5.65
CA ARG A 765 19.73 22.57 5.51
C ARG A 765 19.05 22.87 4.17
N GLY A 766 18.24 21.93 3.66
CA GLY A 766 17.65 22.01 2.32
C GLY A 766 18.65 21.71 1.20
N PRO A 767 18.32 22.05 -0.06
CA PRO A 767 19.17 21.78 -1.23
C PRO A 767 20.22 22.88 -1.50
N VAL A 768 21.44 22.46 -1.87
CA VAL A 768 22.54 23.31 -2.32
C VAL A 768 23.26 22.67 -3.52
N LEU A 769 23.52 23.45 -4.56
CA LEU A 769 24.42 23.08 -5.66
C LEU A 769 25.87 23.26 -5.19
N LEU A 770 26.65 22.18 -5.13
CA LEU A 770 28.06 22.21 -4.72
C LEU A 770 29.02 22.56 -5.87
N GLY A 771 28.54 22.48 -7.12
CA GLY A 771 29.27 22.84 -8.33
C GLY A 771 28.91 21.96 -9.53
N GLU A 772 29.61 22.17 -10.65
CA GLU A 772 29.46 21.36 -11.87
C GLU A 772 30.80 21.09 -12.55
N VAL A 773 30.85 20.05 -13.39
CA VAL A 773 31.96 19.73 -14.30
C VAL A 773 31.40 19.41 -15.69
N GLY A 774 32.06 19.84 -16.77
CA GLY A 774 31.56 19.59 -18.13
C GLY A 774 31.67 18.11 -18.51
N GLU A 775 30.69 17.55 -19.24
CA GLU A 775 30.71 16.13 -19.64
C GLU A 775 32.01 15.75 -20.38
N ALA A 776 32.43 16.56 -21.36
CA ALA A 776 33.66 16.31 -22.13
C ALA A 776 34.94 16.40 -21.28
N GLU A 777 34.92 17.14 -20.17
CA GLU A 777 36.02 17.21 -19.19
C GLU A 777 36.00 15.96 -18.29
N ALA A 778 34.83 15.63 -17.73
CA ALA A 778 34.60 14.47 -16.88
C ALA A 778 34.96 13.14 -17.57
N LEU A 779 34.64 13.00 -18.85
CA LEU A 779 34.98 11.83 -19.68
C LEU A 779 36.47 11.73 -20.02
N ASN A 780 37.21 12.84 -20.00
CA ASN A 780 38.64 12.90 -20.36
C ASN A 780 38.98 12.19 -21.70
N GLY A 781 38.11 12.38 -22.71
CA GLY A 781 38.22 11.74 -24.02
C GLY A 781 37.69 10.29 -24.12
N GLY A 782 37.08 9.74 -23.06
CA GLY A 782 36.37 8.47 -23.06
C GLY A 782 34.95 8.53 -23.66
N SER A 783 34.33 7.36 -23.83
CA SER A 783 32.94 7.17 -24.27
C SER A 783 31.98 7.19 -23.07
N ALA A 784 30.90 7.96 -23.16
CA ALA A 784 29.84 8.00 -22.13
C ALA A 784 29.01 6.71 -22.10
N GLU A 785 28.94 6.03 -23.24
CA GLU A 785 28.26 4.76 -23.48
C GLU A 785 28.98 3.57 -22.80
N GLU A 786 30.17 3.82 -22.25
CA GLU A 786 31.08 2.88 -21.58
C GLU A 786 31.48 3.35 -20.16
N THR A 787 30.85 4.42 -19.65
CA THR A 787 31.28 5.15 -18.43
C THR A 787 30.12 5.40 -17.46
N LEU A 788 30.39 5.22 -16.16
CA LEU A 788 29.54 5.60 -15.05
C LEU A 788 30.17 6.72 -14.20
N VAL A 789 29.34 7.32 -13.36
CA VAL A 789 29.73 8.24 -12.31
C VAL A 789 29.38 7.63 -10.95
N ARG A 790 30.30 7.69 -9.99
CA ARG A 790 30.00 7.49 -8.58
C ARG A 790 30.12 8.78 -7.80
N LEU A 791 29.06 9.13 -7.10
CA LEU A 791 28.98 10.29 -6.24
C LEU A 791 28.91 9.81 -4.79
N ARG A 792 29.94 10.09 -3.98
CA ARG A 792 29.98 9.69 -2.57
C ARG A 792 30.48 10.79 -1.64
N HIS A 793 30.10 10.73 -0.37
CA HIS A 793 30.66 11.61 0.65
C HIS A 793 32.14 11.26 0.92
N ALA A 794 33.02 12.26 1.00
CA ALA A 794 34.47 12.06 1.06
C ALA A 794 35.01 11.62 2.44
N GLY A 795 34.19 11.74 3.50
CA GLY A 795 34.56 11.52 4.91
C GLY A 795 34.88 10.08 5.34
N GLY A 796 35.48 9.27 4.47
CA GLY A 796 35.82 7.87 4.71
C GLY A 796 37.10 7.34 4.03
N VAL A 797 37.83 8.15 3.28
CA VAL A 797 39.08 7.71 2.61
C VAL A 797 40.28 7.86 3.55
N GLU A 798 41.01 6.78 3.81
CA GLU A 798 42.29 6.85 4.54
C GLU A 798 43.37 7.55 3.70
N LEU A 799 43.73 8.78 4.08
CA LEU A 799 44.86 9.49 3.51
C LEU A 799 46.19 8.83 3.94
N GLY A 800 46.91 8.27 2.96
CA GLY A 800 48.05 7.39 3.21
C GLY A 800 49.25 8.01 3.92
N SER A 801 49.54 7.52 5.13
CA SER A 801 50.87 7.50 5.78
C SER A 801 51.69 8.81 5.81
N GLY A 802 51.14 9.88 6.38
CA GLY A 802 51.93 11.00 6.90
C GLY A 802 52.68 10.62 8.20
N LYS A 803 53.94 11.03 8.36
CA LYS A 803 54.78 10.67 9.54
C LYS A 803 54.75 11.72 10.66
N GLY A 804 54.66 11.24 11.91
CA GLY A 804 54.89 12.01 13.15
C GLY A 804 53.59 12.30 13.93
N GLY A 805 53.56 12.27 15.28
CA GLY A 805 54.64 12.07 16.26
C GLY A 805 54.14 11.37 17.56
N GLU A 806 54.98 11.36 18.59
CA GLU A 806 54.84 10.46 19.76
C GLU A 806 53.92 10.93 20.90
N ALA A 807 53.63 9.98 21.81
CA ALA A 807 53.09 10.07 23.17
C ALA A 807 51.56 10.27 23.35
N GLY A 808 50.91 9.56 24.30
CA GLY A 808 51.46 8.48 25.14
C GLY A 808 50.54 7.91 26.22
N GLU A 809 51.00 6.79 26.80
CA GLU A 809 50.46 6.05 27.95
C GLU A 809 49.08 5.37 27.82
N GLY A 810 48.89 4.26 28.55
CA GLY A 810 47.83 3.28 28.34
C GLY A 810 46.94 2.98 29.57
N PRO A 811 45.97 2.06 29.44
CA PRO A 811 44.87 1.91 30.39
C PRO A 811 45.22 1.10 31.64
N ARG A 812 44.33 1.16 32.65
CA ARG A 812 44.26 0.20 33.76
C ARG A 812 42.85 -0.37 33.89
N GLU A 813 42.76 -1.69 33.91
CA GLU A 813 41.55 -2.44 34.27
C GLU A 813 41.19 -2.27 35.76
N LEU A 814 39.97 -2.64 36.16
CA LEU A 814 39.77 -3.82 37.04
C LEU A 814 38.30 -4.22 37.27
N ARG A 815 37.91 -5.33 36.63
CA ARG A 815 37.02 -6.45 37.05
C ARG A 815 36.05 -6.28 38.25
N GLY A 816 34.81 -6.74 38.06
CA GLY A 816 33.88 -7.14 39.14
C GLY A 816 32.69 -7.99 38.66
N ASN A 817 32.49 -9.18 39.25
CA ASN A 817 31.35 -10.10 38.98
C ASN A 817 30.04 -9.53 39.61
N GLY A 818 28.81 -9.94 39.25
CA GLY A 818 28.33 -10.97 38.32
C GLY A 818 27.41 -12.01 39.00
N ALA A 819 26.14 -12.12 38.58
CA ALA A 819 25.18 -13.18 38.95
C ALA A 819 23.91 -13.14 38.05
N ASP A 820 23.30 -14.30 37.77
CA ASP A 820 22.23 -14.45 36.77
C ASP A 820 20.79 -14.48 37.35
N GLY A 821 19.80 -14.17 36.51
CA GLY A 821 18.37 -14.37 36.78
C GLY A 821 17.50 -14.01 35.57
N ALA A 822 16.95 -15.01 34.87
CA ALA A 822 16.34 -14.84 33.55
C ALA A 822 14.80 -14.92 33.54
N TRP A 823 14.17 -14.00 32.79
CA TRP A 823 12.95 -14.28 32.03
C TRP A 823 12.81 -13.37 30.80
N GLU A 824 11.96 -13.73 29.85
CA GLU A 824 12.08 -13.31 28.45
C GLU A 824 11.14 -12.15 28.04
N GLY A 825 11.62 -11.32 27.12
CA GLY A 825 10.86 -10.27 26.44
C GLY A 825 11.78 -9.44 25.53
N PRO A 826 11.37 -9.09 24.29
CA PRO A 826 12.27 -8.46 23.33
C PRO A 826 12.63 -7.01 23.72
N ARG A 827 13.86 -6.80 24.20
CA ARG A 827 14.43 -5.47 24.48
C ARG A 827 15.87 -5.33 23.98
N GLY A 828 16.03 -4.76 22.79
CA GLY A 828 17.08 -3.79 22.47
C GLY A 828 16.38 -2.49 22.05
N VAL A 829 16.82 -1.29 22.39
CA VAL A 829 18.16 -0.82 22.80
C VAL A 829 18.05 0.14 23.99
N ARG A 830 19.06 0.20 24.87
CA ARG A 830 19.28 1.31 25.83
C ARG A 830 20.78 1.63 25.98
N GLY A 831 21.10 2.82 26.50
CA GLY A 831 22.37 3.15 27.14
C GLY A 831 23.62 3.26 26.23
N ALA A 832 23.71 4.32 25.41
CA ALA A 832 24.98 4.86 24.88
C ALA A 832 24.74 6.24 24.21
N GLU A 833 24.18 7.19 24.97
CA GLU A 833 23.46 8.36 24.43
C GLU A 833 24.36 9.50 23.93
N ALA A 834 25.68 9.45 24.17
CA ALA A 834 26.64 10.40 23.60
C ALA A 834 27.37 9.84 22.37
N GLU A 835 27.84 8.58 22.43
CA GLU A 835 28.66 8.00 21.36
C GLU A 835 27.82 7.50 20.17
N LYS A 836 26.60 7.00 20.37
CA LYS A 836 25.73 6.57 19.26
C LYS A 836 25.32 7.70 18.33
N GLY A 837 25.21 8.94 18.82
CA GLY A 837 25.00 10.11 17.97
C GLY A 837 26.15 10.30 16.98
N GLY A 838 27.40 10.17 17.45
CA GLY A 838 28.58 10.23 16.59
C GLY A 838 28.76 9.00 15.70
N GLU A 839 28.41 7.80 16.18
CA GLU A 839 28.59 6.55 15.44
C GLU A 839 27.52 6.32 14.36
N SER A 840 26.24 6.66 14.63
CA SER A 840 25.17 6.65 13.63
C SER A 840 25.44 7.68 12.53
N ARG A 841 25.81 8.90 12.93
CA ARG A 841 26.23 9.97 12.01
C ARG A 841 27.39 9.52 11.11
N ARG A 842 28.45 8.93 11.69
CA ARG A 842 29.58 8.33 10.93
C ARG A 842 29.21 7.09 10.11
N ARG A 843 27.99 6.56 10.22
CA ARG A 843 27.47 5.44 9.41
C ARG A 843 26.60 5.97 8.26
N GLU A 844 25.85 7.02 8.48
CA GLU A 844 25.12 7.79 7.45
C GLU A 844 26.09 8.54 6.53
N GLU A 845 27.05 9.27 7.09
CA GLU A 845 28.15 9.97 6.39
C GLU A 845 29.06 9.03 5.59
N ARG A 846 29.00 7.70 5.83
CA ARG A 846 29.71 6.66 5.06
C ARG A 846 28.78 5.81 4.17
N GLY A 847 27.45 6.00 4.27
CA GLY A 847 26.46 5.27 3.49
C GLY A 847 26.01 6.00 2.22
N CYS A 848 26.26 7.31 2.11
CA CYS A 848 25.86 8.11 0.95
C CYS A 848 26.82 7.94 -0.23
N GLU A 849 26.75 6.80 -0.91
CA GLU A 849 27.26 6.58 -2.28
C GLU A 849 26.10 6.33 -3.24
N GLN A 850 26.14 6.93 -4.44
CA GLN A 850 25.22 6.67 -5.54
C GLN A 850 25.98 6.44 -6.85
N THR A 851 25.46 5.55 -7.70
CA THR A 851 25.96 5.31 -9.06
C THR A 851 24.99 5.86 -10.10
N TYR A 852 25.50 6.53 -11.13
CA TYR A 852 24.74 7.08 -12.25
C TYR A 852 25.38 6.65 -13.58
N MET A 853 24.56 6.39 -14.60
CA MET A 853 25.02 6.20 -15.97
C MET A 853 24.91 7.53 -16.72
N LEU A 854 25.85 7.81 -17.64
CA LEU A 854 25.86 9.05 -18.43
C LEU A 854 24.96 8.99 -19.68
N ARG A 855 24.38 7.83 -19.97
CA ARG A 855 23.47 7.58 -21.11
C ARG A 855 22.32 6.67 -20.66
N ASP A 856 21.24 6.67 -21.42
CA ASP A 856 20.09 5.80 -21.14
C ASP A 856 20.47 4.33 -21.40
N GLN A 857 19.91 3.35 -20.67
CA GLN A 857 20.44 1.97 -20.66
C GLN A 857 20.49 1.31 -22.06
N ARG A 858 19.56 1.67 -22.96
CA ARG A 858 19.51 1.24 -24.37
C ARG A 858 20.68 1.72 -25.23
N GLU A 859 21.39 2.75 -24.78
CA GLU A 859 22.53 3.38 -25.47
C GLU A 859 23.87 2.84 -24.96
N LEU A 860 23.88 2.13 -23.83
CA LEU A 860 25.08 1.61 -23.19
C LEU A 860 25.59 0.34 -23.89
N LYS A 861 26.90 0.24 -24.11
CA LYS A 861 27.53 -0.92 -24.77
C LYS A 861 27.67 -2.16 -23.87
N LEU A 862 26.90 -2.25 -22.79
CA LEU A 862 26.94 -3.33 -21.79
C LEU A 862 26.84 -4.75 -22.42
N GLY A 863 26.13 -4.88 -23.54
CA GLY A 863 25.92 -6.16 -24.24
C GLY A 863 26.99 -6.54 -25.27
N GLN A 864 27.81 -5.59 -25.76
CA GLN A 864 28.75 -5.87 -26.87
C GLN A 864 29.88 -6.82 -26.43
N ALA A 865 30.23 -6.83 -25.14
CA ALA A 865 31.19 -7.78 -24.55
C ALA A 865 30.75 -9.25 -24.65
N LYS A 866 29.43 -9.55 -24.63
CA LYS A 866 28.93 -10.93 -24.76
C LYS A 866 29.18 -11.51 -26.15
N LEU A 867 28.96 -10.73 -27.21
CA LEU A 867 29.32 -11.16 -28.57
C LEU A 867 30.85 -11.31 -28.72
N ALA A 868 31.63 -10.39 -28.17
CA ALA A 868 33.10 -10.48 -28.22
C ALA A 868 33.62 -11.77 -27.56
N TRP A 869 33.04 -12.18 -26.43
CA TRP A 869 33.43 -13.43 -25.74
C TRP A 869 32.95 -14.68 -26.49
N SER A 870 31.70 -14.72 -26.96
CA SER A 870 31.21 -15.89 -27.75
C SER A 870 31.92 -16.04 -29.10
N VAL A 871 32.38 -14.95 -29.71
CA VAL A 871 33.22 -15.00 -30.92
C VAL A 871 34.64 -15.48 -30.60
N ALA A 872 35.16 -15.22 -29.40
CA ALA A 872 36.43 -15.80 -28.95
C ALA A 872 36.32 -17.33 -28.75
N GLU A 873 35.26 -17.83 -28.11
CA GLU A 873 35.01 -19.28 -28.00
C GLU A 873 34.79 -19.93 -29.38
N ALA A 874 34.08 -19.25 -30.30
CA ALA A 874 33.95 -19.70 -31.69
C ALA A 874 35.29 -19.72 -32.46
N SER A 875 36.29 -18.93 -32.05
CA SER A 875 37.63 -18.96 -32.66
C SER A 875 38.43 -20.21 -32.25
N GLU A 876 38.24 -20.72 -31.03
CA GLU A 876 38.84 -22.01 -30.60
C GLU A 876 38.18 -23.21 -31.29
N ALA A 877 36.97 -23.05 -31.85
CA ALA A 877 36.27 -24.07 -32.63
C ALA A 877 36.77 -24.24 -34.08
N GLY A 878 37.78 -23.48 -34.53
CA GLY A 878 38.54 -23.76 -35.76
C GLY A 878 37.94 -23.25 -37.08
N GLY A 879 37.16 -22.16 -37.05
CA GLY A 879 36.44 -21.58 -38.20
C GLY A 879 37.08 -20.34 -38.86
N GLU A 880 38.41 -20.31 -39.08
CA GLU A 880 39.16 -19.09 -39.47
C GLU A 880 38.63 -18.33 -40.70
N ALA A 881 37.92 -19.00 -41.63
CA ALA A 881 37.45 -18.39 -42.88
C ALA A 881 36.17 -17.53 -42.73
N GLU A 882 35.25 -17.89 -41.84
CA GLU A 882 33.96 -17.20 -41.68
C GLU A 882 34.03 -16.10 -40.61
N VAL A 883 34.82 -16.31 -39.55
CA VAL A 883 35.09 -15.30 -38.51
C VAL A 883 35.70 -14.03 -39.10
N ALA A 884 36.53 -14.15 -40.14
CA ALA A 884 37.12 -13.01 -40.84
C ALA A 884 36.09 -12.08 -41.52
N GLN A 885 34.99 -12.62 -42.07
CA GLN A 885 33.93 -11.80 -42.65
C GLN A 885 33.02 -11.19 -41.58
N ALA A 886 32.72 -11.93 -40.51
CA ALA A 886 31.95 -11.41 -39.38
C ALA A 886 32.68 -10.24 -38.67
N GLY A 887 33.98 -10.38 -38.42
CA GLY A 887 34.79 -9.35 -37.76
C GLY A 887 34.88 -8.04 -38.55
N GLN A 888 34.95 -8.11 -39.88
CA GLN A 888 35.02 -6.92 -40.73
C GLN A 888 33.69 -6.12 -40.70
N ALA A 889 32.55 -6.81 -40.79
CA ALA A 889 31.23 -6.18 -40.76
C ALA A 889 30.89 -5.46 -39.43
N VAL A 890 31.49 -5.92 -38.32
CA VAL A 890 31.35 -5.27 -37.00
C VAL A 890 32.20 -4.00 -36.90
N GLN A 891 33.37 -3.94 -37.55
CA GLN A 891 34.18 -2.71 -37.60
C GLN A 891 33.54 -1.60 -38.45
N ASP A 892 32.82 -1.97 -39.51
CA ASP A 892 32.14 -1.03 -40.42
C ASP A 892 30.73 -0.60 -39.95
N GLY A 893 30.30 -1.03 -38.75
CA GLY A 893 29.13 -0.47 -38.05
C GLY A 893 27.74 -0.88 -38.57
N GLN A 894 27.63 -1.87 -39.45
CA GLN A 894 26.35 -2.23 -40.11
C GLN A 894 25.51 -3.28 -39.37
N ALA A 895 25.42 -3.19 -38.04
CA ALA A 895 24.77 -4.20 -37.18
C ALA A 895 23.22 -4.29 -37.28
N GLY A 896 22.57 -3.48 -38.13
CA GLY A 896 21.09 -3.40 -38.19
C GLY A 896 20.38 -4.57 -38.88
N GLY A 897 21.02 -5.27 -39.82
CA GLY A 897 20.32 -6.21 -40.71
C GLY A 897 20.03 -7.62 -40.17
N TYR A 898 20.66 -8.03 -39.07
CA TYR A 898 20.59 -9.43 -38.61
C TYR A 898 19.28 -9.81 -37.89
N VAL A 899 18.53 -8.84 -37.36
CA VAL A 899 17.26 -9.10 -36.66
C VAL A 899 16.15 -9.49 -37.65
N GLU A 900 16.04 -8.77 -38.78
CA GLU A 900 15.05 -9.07 -39.83
C GLU A 900 15.31 -10.44 -40.47
N ALA A 901 16.58 -10.80 -40.68
CA ALA A 901 16.96 -12.12 -41.19
C ALA A 901 16.56 -13.27 -40.26
N ALA A 902 16.70 -13.09 -38.94
CA ALA A 902 16.28 -14.09 -37.95
C ALA A 902 14.75 -14.23 -37.87
N GLN A 903 14.00 -13.12 -37.95
CA GLN A 903 12.54 -13.12 -37.98
C GLN A 903 12.00 -13.77 -39.27
N ALA A 904 12.63 -13.53 -40.42
CA ALA A 904 12.30 -14.20 -41.67
C ALA A 904 12.54 -15.73 -41.60
N ALA A 905 13.60 -16.18 -40.91
CA ALA A 905 13.89 -17.60 -40.73
C ALA A 905 12.83 -18.32 -39.86
N GLN A 906 12.37 -17.70 -38.76
CA GLN A 906 11.31 -18.27 -37.92
C GLN A 906 9.94 -18.28 -38.62
N ALA A 907 9.64 -17.29 -39.45
CA ALA A 907 8.45 -17.31 -40.31
C ALA A 907 8.52 -18.43 -41.37
N GLY A 908 9.72 -18.78 -41.83
CA GLY A 908 9.96 -19.86 -42.80
C GLY A 908 9.65 -21.25 -42.24
N SER A 909 10.17 -21.61 -41.07
CA SER A 909 9.99 -22.98 -40.53
C SER A 909 8.54 -23.31 -40.18
N ALA A 910 7.76 -22.33 -39.73
CA ALA A 910 6.33 -22.49 -39.45
C ALA A 910 5.50 -22.82 -40.71
N ALA A 911 5.98 -22.46 -41.90
CA ALA A 911 5.30 -22.77 -43.17
C ALA A 911 5.57 -24.20 -43.65
N GLU A 912 6.72 -24.80 -43.34
CA GLU A 912 7.05 -26.17 -43.77
C GLU A 912 6.36 -27.26 -42.93
N GLU A 913 6.15 -27.07 -41.63
CA GLU A 913 5.36 -28.02 -40.82
C GLU A 913 3.87 -28.04 -41.24
N ALA A 914 3.31 -26.87 -41.59
CA ALA A 914 1.95 -26.77 -42.12
C ALA A 914 1.77 -27.48 -43.48
N ALA A 915 2.85 -27.65 -44.26
CA ALA A 915 2.79 -28.22 -45.61
C ALA A 915 2.71 -29.76 -45.65
N GLN A 916 2.98 -30.46 -44.55
CA GLN A 916 3.00 -31.93 -44.51
C GLN A 916 1.69 -32.57 -44.00
N GLY A 917 0.71 -31.75 -43.58
CA GLY A 917 -0.45 -32.18 -42.78
C GLY A 917 -1.84 -31.98 -43.40
N GLY A 918 -2.09 -32.34 -44.67
CA GLY A 918 -3.48 -32.35 -45.17
C GLY A 918 -3.70 -32.56 -46.67
N GLN A 919 -4.15 -33.76 -47.06
CA GLN A 919 -4.82 -33.99 -48.34
C GLN A 919 -6.35 -34.05 -48.16
N ALA A 920 -7.09 -33.07 -48.71
CA ALA A 920 -8.32 -33.27 -49.53
C ALA A 920 -9.22 -32.02 -49.68
N GLY A 921 -9.33 -31.49 -50.92
CA GLY A 921 -10.65 -31.27 -51.55
C GLY A 921 -11.38 -29.91 -51.46
N GLY A 922 -10.94 -28.92 -52.25
CA GLY A 922 -11.79 -27.90 -52.91
C GLY A 922 -12.43 -26.78 -52.06
N ASP A 923 -12.76 -25.60 -52.60
CA ASP A 923 -12.43 -25.03 -53.92
C ASP A 923 -12.35 -23.48 -53.87
N VAL A 924 -11.45 -22.95 -54.71
CA VAL A 924 -11.33 -21.60 -55.32
C VAL A 924 -12.29 -20.48 -54.86
N GLU A 925 -11.76 -19.36 -54.33
CA GLU A 925 -11.54 -18.11 -55.10
C GLU A 925 -10.98 -16.95 -54.23
N ALA A 926 -9.68 -16.64 -54.33
CA ALA A 926 -9.09 -15.44 -53.70
C ALA A 926 -7.78 -15.00 -54.37
N ALA A 927 -7.82 -13.96 -55.22
CA ALA A 927 -6.64 -13.26 -55.74
C ALA A 927 -7.00 -11.81 -56.12
N GLN A 928 -6.02 -10.89 -56.07
CA GLN A 928 -6.10 -9.46 -56.40
C GLN A 928 -6.62 -8.45 -55.34
N VAL A 929 -5.90 -8.28 -54.22
CA VAL A 929 -5.58 -6.93 -53.68
C VAL A 929 -4.17 -6.96 -53.07
N ALA A 930 -3.14 -6.63 -53.85
CA ALA A 930 -1.75 -6.61 -53.37
C ALA A 930 -0.82 -5.67 -54.17
N GLN A 931 -1.30 -4.52 -54.66
CA GLN A 931 -0.45 -3.61 -55.46
C GLN A 931 -0.88 -2.12 -55.46
N ALA A 932 -1.10 -1.52 -54.29
CA ALA A 932 -1.28 -0.07 -54.15
C ALA A 932 -0.95 0.42 -52.72
N GLY A 933 0.34 0.65 -52.40
CA GLY A 933 0.76 1.03 -51.04
C GLY A 933 2.14 1.68 -50.90
N SER A 934 2.74 2.19 -51.98
CA SER A 934 4.15 2.63 -52.01
C SER A 934 4.36 3.99 -52.71
N ALA A 935 3.35 4.88 -52.67
CA ALA A 935 3.35 6.13 -53.45
C ALA A 935 2.77 7.34 -52.69
N ALA A 936 2.78 7.31 -51.35
CA ALA A 936 2.10 8.31 -50.51
C ALA A 936 3.01 9.01 -49.47
N GLN A 937 4.34 8.83 -49.54
CA GLN A 937 5.26 9.24 -48.46
C GLN A 937 6.32 10.28 -48.85
N GLU A 938 6.40 10.71 -50.12
CA GLU A 938 7.33 11.76 -50.57
C GLU A 938 6.66 13.14 -50.82
N ALA A 939 5.32 13.20 -50.90
CA ALA A 939 4.59 14.41 -51.30
C ALA A 939 4.43 15.48 -50.20
N ALA A 940 4.93 15.24 -48.98
CA ALA A 940 4.73 16.09 -47.80
C ALA A 940 5.90 17.05 -47.48
N ARG A 941 6.82 17.29 -48.42
CA ARG A 941 7.94 18.25 -48.26
C ARG A 941 7.92 19.34 -49.33
N GLY A 942 6.93 20.23 -49.26
CA GLY A 942 6.84 21.42 -50.10
C GLY A 942 5.63 22.27 -49.74
N GLY A 943 5.82 23.40 -49.08
CA GLY A 943 4.72 24.27 -48.63
C GLY A 943 4.53 25.49 -49.51
N GLN A 944 3.29 25.75 -49.96
CA GLN A 944 2.70 27.09 -50.02
C GLN A 944 1.19 27.08 -50.35
N ALA A 945 0.45 27.89 -49.59
CA ALA A 945 -0.79 28.61 -49.94
C ALA A 945 -1.91 27.95 -50.81
N GLY A 946 -3.07 27.70 -50.18
CA GLY A 946 -4.35 28.30 -50.60
C GLY A 946 -5.36 27.45 -51.39
N GLY A 947 -6.58 27.33 -50.85
CA GLY A 947 -7.74 26.67 -51.47
C GLY A 947 -7.72 25.15 -51.33
N TYR A 948 -8.86 24.44 -51.34
CA TYR A 948 -10.24 24.86 -51.69
C TYR A 948 -11.28 24.28 -50.71
N VAL A 949 -12.47 24.90 -50.72
CA VAL A 949 -13.71 24.38 -50.12
C VAL A 949 -14.56 23.71 -51.22
N GLU A 950 -15.67 23.07 -50.83
CA GLU A 950 -16.71 22.44 -51.68
C GLU A 950 -16.43 21.05 -52.27
N ALA A 951 -16.91 20.04 -51.54
CA ALA A 951 -17.37 18.76 -52.10
C ALA A 951 -18.70 18.34 -51.41
N ALA A 952 -19.72 19.20 -51.48
CA ALA A 952 -21.03 18.97 -50.89
C ALA A 952 -22.16 19.11 -51.93
N GLN A 953 -23.15 18.21 -51.85
CA GLN A 953 -24.47 18.23 -52.52
C GLN A 953 -24.56 18.03 -54.06
N ALA A 954 -24.69 16.76 -54.46
CA ALA A 954 -25.64 16.27 -55.49
C ALA A 954 -25.82 14.74 -55.28
N ALA A 955 -26.96 14.08 -55.48
CA ALA A 955 -28.32 14.48 -55.92
C ALA A 955 -29.38 13.65 -55.12
N GLN A 956 -30.59 14.16 -54.85
CA GLN A 956 -31.87 13.86 -55.54
C GLN A 956 -32.13 12.38 -55.94
N ALA A 957 -33.34 11.81 -55.78
CA ALA A 957 -34.56 12.26 -55.08
C ALA A 957 -35.59 11.10 -54.90
N GLY A 958 -36.55 11.26 -53.99
CA GLY A 958 -37.75 10.41 -53.84
C GLY A 958 -38.73 11.00 -52.80
N SER A 959 -39.99 11.22 -53.17
CA SER A 959 -41.03 11.91 -52.37
C SER A 959 -42.02 10.92 -51.70
N ALA A 960 -42.97 11.29 -50.82
CA ALA A 960 -43.64 12.58 -50.60
C ALA A 960 -44.22 12.79 -49.17
N VAL A 961 -44.77 14.01 -48.96
CA VAL A 961 -45.58 14.56 -47.84
C VAL A 961 -46.78 13.65 -47.45
N GLU A 962 -47.50 13.76 -46.32
CA GLU A 962 -48.00 14.92 -45.53
C GLU A 962 -47.84 14.71 -43.98
N GLU A 963 -48.69 15.27 -43.11
CA GLU A 963 -48.50 16.53 -42.33
C GLU A 963 -49.35 16.51 -41.02
N ALA A 964 -49.03 17.37 -40.02
CA ALA A 964 -49.89 17.79 -38.86
C ALA A 964 -50.31 16.73 -37.79
N ALA A 965 -50.83 17.08 -36.59
CA ALA A 965 -50.56 18.18 -35.63
C ALA A 965 -51.30 17.95 -34.26
N GLN A 966 -50.82 18.57 -33.17
CA GLN A 966 -51.54 18.96 -31.92
C GLN A 966 -52.24 17.91 -30.99
N GLY A 967 -52.00 18.05 -29.66
CA GLY A 967 -53.10 18.13 -28.65
C GLY A 967 -53.27 17.00 -27.60
N GLY A 968 -53.80 17.37 -26.41
CA GLY A 968 -54.24 16.46 -25.31
C GLY A 968 -53.09 15.97 -24.40
N GLN A 969 -52.99 16.19 -23.08
CA GLN A 969 -53.91 16.43 -21.95
C GLN A 969 -54.66 15.20 -21.36
N ALA A 970 -54.16 14.76 -20.20
CA ALA A 970 -54.87 14.33 -18.98
C ALA A 970 -55.78 13.08 -18.92
N GLY A 971 -55.42 12.17 -18.00
CA GLY A 971 -56.35 11.55 -17.03
C GLY A 971 -56.84 10.12 -17.31
N GLY A 972 -57.13 9.38 -16.24
CA GLY A 972 -57.82 8.07 -16.27
C GLY A 972 -57.27 7.05 -15.28
N GLU A 973 -58.12 6.58 -14.36
CA GLU A 973 -57.85 5.48 -13.43
C GLU A 973 -58.49 4.16 -13.93
N ALA A 974 -57.99 3.00 -13.48
CA ALA A 974 -58.76 1.86 -12.93
C ALA A 974 -58.26 0.43 -13.28
N GLU A 975 -58.11 -0.37 -12.22
CA GLU A 975 -58.37 -1.81 -12.06
C GLU A 975 -58.01 -2.87 -13.15
N ALA A 976 -56.90 -3.57 -12.87
CA ALA A 976 -56.80 -5.02 -12.67
C ALA A 976 -57.48 -6.03 -13.63
N ALA A 977 -56.65 -6.79 -14.38
CA ALA A 977 -56.89 -8.19 -14.71
C ALA A 977 -55.57 -8.95 -15.01
N GLU A 978 -55.48 -10.20 -14.54
CA GLU A 978 -54.46 -11.20 -14.90
C GLU A 978 -55.20 -12.43 -15.50
N PRO A 979 -54.52 -13.42 -16.14
CA PRO A 979 -53.16 -13.41 -16.69
C PRO A 979 -53.12 -13.81 -18.19
N GLY A 980 -51.98 -13.66 -18.86
CA GLY A 980 -51.80 -14.16 -20.23
C GLY A 980 -50.35 -14.14 -20.71
N ALA A 981 -49.77 -15.32 -20.95
CA ALA A 981 -48.42 -15.45 -21.48
C ALA A 981 -48.40 -15.44 -23.01
N ASN A 982 -47.43 -14.72 -23.60
CA ASN A 982 -46.84 -15.11 -24.88
C ASN A 982 -45.45 -14.49 -25.03
N ALA A 983 -44.57 -15.18 -25.75
CA ALA A 983 -43.20 -14.73 -26.00
C ALA A 983 -43.11 -13.85 -27.25
N GLY A 984 -42.13 -12.94 -27.26
CA GLY A 984 -41.70 -12.18 -28.43
C GLY A 984 -40.19 -11.95 -28.32
N GLU A 985 -39.44 -12.31 -29.36
CA GLU A 985 -37.97 -12.40 -29.31
C GLU A 985 -37.28 -11.05 -29.55
N LEU A 986 -36.10 -10.89 -28.96
CA LEU A 986 -35.13 -9.85 -29.32
C LEU A 986 -33.87 -10.52 -29.89
N PRO A 987 -33.15 -9.87 -30.83
CA PRO A 987 -32.23 -10.57 -31.73
C PRO A 987 -30.94 -11.05 -31.06
N ALA A 988 -30.45 -12.21 -31.50
CA ALA A 988 -29.23 -12.83 -31.00
C ALA A 988 -27.98 -12.44 -31.80
N ALA A 989 -26.88 -12.28 -31.08
CA ALA A 989 -25.51 -12.37 -31.58
C ALA A 989 -24.67 -13.15 -30.55
N TRP A 990 -23.47 -13.59 -30.92
CA TRP A 990 -22.52 -14.34 -30.06
C TRP A 990 -23.03 -15.73 -29.61
N ARG A 991 -22.99 -16.70 -30.53
CA ARG A 991 -22.83 -18.13 -30.17
C ARG A 991 -21.39 -18.56 -30.41
N LEU A 992 -20.87 -19.37 -29.50
CA LEU A 992 -19.71 -20.23 -29.71
C LEU A 992 -20.16 -21.67 -29.42
N ASP A 993 -20.37 -22.46 -30.47
CA ASP A 993 -20.44 -23.91 -30.34
C ASP A 993 -19.00 -24.45 -30.11
N GLY A 994 -18.73 -25.45 -29.28
CA GLY A 994 -19.65 -26.24 -28.45
C GLY A 994 -19.23 -27.71 -28.44
N ARG A 995 -19.04 -28.30 -27.24
CA ARG A 995 -18.93 -29.77 -27.02
C ARG A 995 -18.95 -30.10 -25.52
N LEU A 996 -20.16 -30.30 -24.99
CA LEU A 996 -20.42 -31.00 -23.74
C LEU A 996 -21.70 -31.80 -23.95
N ALA A 997 -21.69 -33.08 -23.59
CA ALA A 997 -22.82 -33.99 -23.79
C ALA A 997 -23.04 -34.86 -22.55
N ASP A 998 -24.19 -34.62 -21.91
CA ASP A 998 -25.06 -35.54 -21.18
C ASP A 998 -24.47 -36.75 -20.45
N VAL A 999 -24.62 -36.74 -19.11
CA VAL A 999 -25.44 -37.76 -18.42
C VAL A 999 -26.13 -37.14 -17.20
N THR A 1000 -27.47 -37.16 -17.14
CA THR A 1000 -28.24 -37.15 -15.87
C THR A 1000 -29.54 -37.96 -16.03
N ALA A 1001 -30.13 -38.38 -14.90
CA ALA A 1001 -31.40 -39.13 -14.74
C ALA A 1001 -31.41 -40.60 -15.24
N ALA A 1002 -32.13 -41.54 -14.60
CA ALA A 1002 -32.72 -41.60 -13.25
C ALA A 1002 -33.11 -43.06 -12.88
N ALA A 1003 -33.29 -43.36 -11.58
CA ALA A 1003 -34.07 -44.51 -11.07
C ALA A 1003 -34.38 -44.35 -9.56
N VAL A 1004 -35.46 -44.99 -9.07
CA VAL A 1004 -35.91 -44.99 -7.65
C VAL A 1004 -36.49 -46.37 -7.28
N SER A 1005 -36.30 -46.81 -6.02
CA SER A 1005 -36.79 -48.08 -5.40
C SER A 1005 -36.25 -49.38 -6.01
N GLU A 1006 -36.21 -50.53 -5.34
CA GLU A 1006 -36.62 -50.97 -3.97
C GLU A 1006 -35.35 -51.35 -3.15
N GLY A 1007 -35.30 -51.89 -1.91
CA GLY A 1007 -36.19 -52.62 -0.99
C GLY A 1007 -35.35 -53.01 0.27
N ALA A 1008 -35.88 -53.74 1.26
CA ALA A 1008 -35.28 -53.81 2.62
C ALA A 1008 -34.89 -55.21 3.19
N ALA A 1009 -33.79 -55.25 3.95
CA ALA A 1009 -33.40 -56.23 5.00
C ALA A 1009 -32.25 -55.58 5.84
N GLU A 1010 -32.25 -55.54 7.18
CA GLU A 1010 -31.91 -56.60 8.16
C GLU A 1010 -30.50 -57.22 8.01
N ALA A 1011 -29.66 -57.38 9.05
CA ALA A 1011 -29.74 -56.94 10.47
C ALA A 1011 -28.37 -57.06 11.21
N ALA A 1012 -28.30 -56.48 12.43
CA ALA A 1012 -27.35 -56.74 13.54
C ALA A 1012 -25.84 -56.40 13.35
N GLY A 1013 -25.09 -56.26 14.47
CA GLY A 1013 -23.62 -56.04 14.45
C GLY A 1013 -22.92 -55.57 15.74
N ASN A 1014 -23.64 -54.98 16.71
CA ASN A 1014 -23.31 -54.73 18.12
C ASN A 1014 -21.83 -54.73 18.66
N ALA A 1015 -21.38 -53.57 19.16
CA ALA A 1015 -20.29 -53.35 20.16
C ALA A 1015 -18.84 -53.73 19.74
N SER A 1016 -17.75 -53.26 20.37
CA SER A 1016 -17.54 -52.55 21.66
C SER A 1016 -16.27 -51.67 21.68
N LYS A 1017 -16.17 -50.75 22.65
CA LYS A 1017 -14.91 -50.10 23.14
C LYS A 1017 -14.25 -51.04 24.21
N PRO A 1018 -12.96 -50.91 24.64
CA PRO A 1018 -12.13 -49.68 24.64
C PRO A 1018 -10.59 -49.81 24.40
N LYS A 1019 -9.93 -48.64 24.43
CA LYS A 1019 -8.56 -48.27 24.92
C LYS A 1019 -7.87 -49.23 25.92
N PRO A 1020 -6.55 -49.05 26.24
CA PRO A 1020 -5.40 -48.47 25.49
C PRO A 1020 -4.04 -49.24 25.75
N VAL A 1021 -2.89 -48.53 25.67
CA VAL A 1021 -1.55 -48.76 26.32
C VAL A 1021 -0.34 -48.94 25.34
N SER A 1022 0.84 -48.48 25.81
CA SER A 1022 2.20 -48.40 25.23
C SER A 1022 2.74 -49.61 24.42
N GLY A 1023 3.81 -49.49 23.62
CA GLY A 1023 4.70 -48.34 23.31
C GLY A 1023 6.19 -48.76 23.18
N ALA A 1024 7.06 -47.85 22.69
CA ALA A 1024 8.55 -47.86 22.68
C ALA A 1024 9.35 -49.11 22.18
N GLY A 1025 10.28 -48.88 21.25
CA GLY A 1025 11.35 -49.84 20.84
C GLY A 1025 11.41 -50.08 19.32
N THR A 1026 12.14 -49.34 18.48
CA THR A 1026 13.60 -49.14 18.29
C THR A 1026 14.35 -50.26 17.51
N VAL A 1027 15.13 -49.79 16.52
CA VAL A 1027 16.34 -50.36 15.85
C VAL A 1027 16.27 -51.58 14.89
N ASN A 1028 16.48 -51.23 13.61
CA ASN A 1028 17.53 -51.74 12.69
C ASN A 1028 17.37 -53.03 11.87
N ALA A 1029 17.96 -52.93 10.66
CA ALA A 1029 18.51 -53.98 9.79
C ALA A 1029 17.51 -54.90 9.05
N ALA A 1030 17.80 -55.36 7.82
CA ALA A 1030 18.74 -54.92 6.78
C ALA A 1030 18.38 -55.63 5.45
N GLU A 1031 19.15 -55.34 4.38
CA GLU A 1031 19.27 -56.11 3.13
C GLU A 1031 18.01 -56.20 2.22
N GLU A 1032 18.15 -56.59 0.95
CA GLU A 1032 18.96 -56.04 -0.16
C GLU A 1032 18.53 -56.78 -1.46
N ALA A 1033 19.01 -56.29 -2.62
CA ALA A 1033 19.23 -57.08 -3.86
C ALA A 1033 18.03 -57.70 -4.62
N ALA A 1034 18.10 -57.92 -5.95
CA ALA A 1034 18.94 -57.30 -6.99
C ALA A 1034 18.40 -57.63 -8.40
N GLY A 1035 18.83 -56.84 -9.41
CA GLY A 1035 18.53 -57.02 -10.83
C GLY A 1035 18.37 -55.66 -11.52
N ARG A 1036 19.41 -54.92 -11.95
CA ARG A 1036 20.68 -55.29 -12.63
C ARG A 1036 20.44 -56.07 -13.94
N MET A 1037 21.04 -55.75 -15.10
CA MET A 1037 22.07 -54.76 -15.55
C MET A 1037 22.22 -54.92 -17.12
N PRO A 1038 23.19 -54.33 -17.88
CA PRO A 1038 23.85 -52.99 -17.87
C PRO A 1038 24.32 -52.42 -19.27
N LEU A 1039 25.10 -51.31 -19.24
CA LEU A 1039 26.16 -50.85 -20.21
C LEU A 1039 25.70 -50.32 -21.59
N LEU A 1040 26.33 -49.32 -22.25
CA LEU A 1040 27.44 -48.36 -22.00
C LEU A 1040 27.05 -47.05 -22.74
N GLY A 1041 27.47 -45.81 -22.41
CA GLY A 1041 28.65 -45.30 -21.69
C GLY A 1041 29.72 -44.83 -22.70
N SER A 1042 30.29 -43.62 -22.69
CA SER A 1042 30.34 -42.48 -21.73
C SER A 1042 30.54 -41.16 -22.53
N ALA A 1043 31.00 -39.96 -22.10
CA ALA A 1043 31.68 -39.37 -20.92
C ALA A 1043 31.64 -37.81 -21.06
N ALA A 1044 31.98 -36.93 -20.11
CA ALA A 1044 32.08 -36.95 -18.64
C ALA A 1044 32.35 -35.51 -18.11
N ASP A 1045 32.00 -35.19 -16.85
CA ASP A 1045 32.10 -33.85 -16.24
C ASP A 1045 33.40 -33.56 -15.45
N ALA A 1046 33.83 -32.29 -15.43
CA ALA A 1046 34.99 -31.82 -14.66
C ALA A 1046 34.59 -31.34 -13.25
N GLN A 1047 34.37 -32.29 -12.34
CA GLN A 1047 33.90 -32.00 -10.98
C GLN A 1047 35.05 -31.64 -10.02
N ALA A 1048 35.15 -30.37 -9.62
CA ALA A 1048 36.12 -29.92 -8.63
C ALA A 1048 35.74 -30.35 -7.20
N THR A 1049 36.61 -31.12 -6.55
CA THR A 1049 36.40 -31.60 -5.17
C THR A 1049 36.77 -30.53 -4.14
N ALA A 1050 35.83 -30.16 -3.27
CA ALA A 1050 36.08 -29.28 -2.13
C ALA A 1050 36.19 -30.07 -0.81
N ASP A 1051 37.13 -29.71 0.05
CA ASP A 1051 37.38 -30.37 1.34
C ASP A 1051 36.31 -30.07 2.40
N ALA A 1052 35.92 -31.09 3.17
CA ALA A 1052 34.92 -30.98 4.21
C ALA A 1052 35.53 -30.51 5.55
N SER A 1053 35.69 -29.19 5.73
CA SER A 1053 35.82 -28.56 7.08
C SER A 1053 35.75 -27.02 7.13
N GLY A 1054 35.77 -26.31 6.00
CA GLY A 1054 35.67 -24.84 5.98
C GLY A 1054 34.24 -24.32 5.73
N GLU A 1055 33.85 -23.24 6.42
CA GLU A 1055 32.80 -22.36 5.90
C GLU A 1055 33.28 -21.77 4.57
N SER A 1056 32.41 -21.77 3.55
CA SER A 1056 32.74 -21.14 2.26
C SER A 1056 32.76 -19.62 2.40
N GLU A 1057 33.84 -18.95 1.97
CA GLU A 1057 34.08 -17.50 2.06
C GLU A 1057 32.90 -16.61 1.56
N GLN A 1058 32.00 -17.18 0.74
CA GLN A 1058 30.84 -16.52 0.14
C GLN A 1058 29.52 -16.65 0.92
N LEU A 1059 29.41 -17.57 1.89
CA LEU A 1059 28.17 -17.85 2.62
C LEU A 1059 28.45 -18.15 4.10
N ARG A 1060 27.97 -17.27 4.98
CA ARG A 1060 28.22 -17.31 6.44
C ARG A 1060 26.92 -17.21 7.23
N GLN A 1061 26.74 -18.10 8.21
CA GLN A 1061 25.60 -18.04 9.13
C GLN A 1061 25.90 -17.00 10.23
N THR A 1062 24.93 -16.18 10.62
CA THR A 1062 25.06 -15.31 11.81
C THR A 1062 24.51 -16.00 13.07
N ALA A 1063 24.94 -15.54 14.24
CA ALA A 1063 24.39 -15.99 15.52
C ALA A 1063 22.90 -15.62 15.72
N ALA A 1064 22.34 -14.73 14.88
CA ALA A 1064 20.93 -14.34 14.89
C ALA A 1064 20.06 -15.19 13.95
N GLY A 1065 20.63 -16.16 13.21
CA GLY A 1065 19.89 -16.99 12.26
C GLY A 1065 19.66 -16.35 10.88
N SER A 1066 20.28 -15.20 10.61
CA SER A 1066 20.41 -14.65 9.25
C SER A 1066 21.60 -15.28 8.51
N VAL A 1067 21.64 -15.14 7.19
CA VAL A 1067 22.72 -15.63 6.33
C VAL A 1067 23.34 -14.45 5.57
N ILE A 1068 24.66 -14.29 5.66
CA ILE A 1068 25.41 -13.32 4.87
C ILE A 1068 25.89 -13.98 3.58
N VAL A 1069 25.60 -13.33 2.45
CA VAL A 1069 26.05 -13.68 1.10
C VAL A 1069 27.09 -12.66 0.66
N THR A 1070 28.28 -13.10 0.26
CA THR A 1070 29.29 -12.24 -0.35
C THR A 1070 29.28 -12.45 -1.86
N VAL A 1071 29.00 -11.41 -2.63
CA VAL A 1071 29.06 -11.41 -4.10
C VAL A 1071 30.23 -10.56 -4.60
N GLU A 1072 30.94 -11.02 -5.62
CA GLU A 1072 32.06 -10.32 -6.26
C GLU A 1072 31.86 -10.20 -7.79
N ALA A 1073 32.01 -9.01 -8.37
CA ALA A 1073 31.93 -8.83 -9.82
C ALA A 1073 33.28 -9.05 -10.50
N SER A 1074 33.29 -9.70 -11.66
CA SER A 1074 34.53 -10.04 -12.39
C SER A 1074 34.51 -9.58 -13.85
N GLY A 1075 35.67 -9.14 -14.34
CA GLY A 1075 35.89 -8.70 -15.73
C GLY A 1075 35.34 -7.32 -16.08
N MET A 1076 34.04 -7.09 -15.87
CA MET A 1076 33.35 -5.84 -16.18
C MET A 1076 32.28 -5.48 -15.12
N LEU A 1077 31.75 -4.27 -15.18
CA LEU A 1077 30.60 -3.78 -14.41
C LEU A 1077 29.48 -4.83 -14.40
N ALA A 1078 29.11 -5.30 -13.21
CA ALA A 1078 27.86 -6.00 -12.99
C ALA A 1078 26.79 -4.96 -12.67
N ARG A 1079 25.92 -4.68 -13.67
CA ARG A 1079 24.83 -3.71 -13.56
C ARG A 1079 23.61 -4.37 -12.90
N MET A 1080 23.06 -3.74 -11.87
CA MET A 1080 21.83 -4.15 -11.19
C MET A 1080 21.90 -5.62 -10.73
N VAL A 1081 22.89 -5.90 -9.87
CA VAL A 1081 23.10 -7.21 -9.24
C VAL A 1081 21.88 -7.57 -8.41
N LYS A 1082 21.14 -8.58 -8.90
CA LYS A 1082 19.89 -9.06 -8.34
C LYS A 1082 20.10 -10.42 -7.67
N LEU A 1083 19.81 -10.47 -6.36
CA LEU A 1083 19.70 -11.69 -5.57
C LEU A 1083 18.21 -12.10 -5.49
N GLU A 1084 17.88 -13.33 -5.85
CA GLU A 1084 16.52 -13.89 -5.75
C GLU A 1084 16.52 -15.18 -4.92
N LEU A 1085 15.59 -15.29 -3.97
CA LEU A 1085 15.32 -16.51 -3.21
C LEU A 1085 13.83 -16.86 -3.38
N PRO A 1086 13.46 -18.13 -3.64
CA PRO A 1086 12.06 -18.53 -3.85
C PRO A 1086 11.30 -18.67 -2.52
N LEU A 1087 11.20 -17.57 -1.78
CA LEU A 1087 10.59 -17.48 -0.47
C LEU A 1087 10.11 -16.04 -0.20
N GLY A 1088 8.83 -15.87 0.16
CA GLY A 1088 8.25 -14.58 0.53
C GLY A 1088 8.71 -14.11 1.92
N ARG A 1089 8.50 -12.83 2.23
CA ARG A 1089 8.88 -12.19 3.52
C ARG A 1089 10.38 -12.29 3.86
N VAL A 1090 11.23 -12.45 2.83
CA VAL A 1090 12.68 -12.37 2.94
C VAL A 1090 13.13 -10.92 2.78
N ARG A 1091 13.85 -10.43 3.78
CA ARG A 1091 14.58 -9.16 3.75
C ARG A 1091 16.00 -9.40 3.25
N PHE A 1092 16.44 -8.57 2.32
CA PHE A 1092 17.84 -8.40 1.93
C PHE A 1092 18.35 -7.08 2.51
N SER A 1093 19.57 -7.02 3.04
CA SER A 1093 20.16 -5.74 3.52
C SER A 1093 20.39 -4.75 2.37
N ASP A 1094 20.73 -5.28 1.19
CA ASP A 1094 20.95 -4.53 -0.05
C ASP A 1094 20.61 -5.45 -1.25
N ASN A 1095 20.12 -4.91 -2.36
CA ASN A 1095 19.80 -5.66 -3.58
C ASN A 1095 19.67 -4.70 -4.78
N PHE A 1096 19.76 -5.21 -6.01
CA PHE A 1096 19.70 -4.43 -7.26
C PHE A 1096 20.78 -3.33 -7.40
N PHE A 1097 21.94 -3.53 -6.76
CA PHE A 1097 23.07 -2.59 -6.73
C PHE A 1097 24.08 -2.82 -7.87
N ASP A 1098 24.96 -1.86 -8.12
CA ASP A 1098 26.06 -1.99 -9.10
C ASP A 1098 27.38 -2.41 -8.43
N LEU A 1099 28.21 -3.17 -9.15
CA LEU A 1099 29.58 -3.55 -8.77
C LEU A 1099 30.55 -3.40 -9.94
N LEU A 1100 31.70 -2.76 -9.71
CA LEU A 1100 32.82 -2.74 -10.65
C LEU A 1100 33.72 -3.98 -10.49
N PRO A 1101 34.62 -4.28 -11.43
CA PRO A 1101 35.50 -5.45 -11.35
C PRO A 1101 36.33 -5.51 -10.06
N GLY A 1102 36.28 -6.65 -9.38
CA GLY A 1102 36.95 -6.91 -8.10
C GLY A 1102 36.23 -6.32 -6.87
N GLU A 1103 35.10 -5.63 -7.03
CA GLU A 1103 34.32 -5.15 -5.89
C GLU A 1103 33.45 -6.25 -5.28
N ARG A 1104 33.38 -6.23 -3.95
CA ARG A 1104 32.62 -7.18 -3.12
C ARG A 1104 31.49 -6.46 -2.39
N ARG A 1105 30.31 -7.09 -2.29
CA ARG A 1105 29.21 -6.66 -1.39
C ARG A 1105 28.82 -7.84 -0.49
N GLU A 1106 28.81 -7.62 0.82
CA GLU A 1106 28.10 -8.51 1.76
C GLU A 1106 26.61 -8.12 1.80
N VAL A 1107 25.73 -9.09 1.63
CA VAL A 1107 24.27 -8.95 1.72
C VAL A 1107 23.74 -9.89 2.80
N GLU A 1108 23.10 -9.35 3.83
CA GLU A 1108 22.44 -10.13 4.87
C GLU A 1108 21.00 -10.48 4.46
N LEU A 1109 20.67 -11.77 4.49
CA LEU A 1109 19.35 -12.33 4.25
C LEU A 1109 18.72 -12.75 5.59
N SER A 1110 17.50 -12.28 5.87
CA SER A 1110 16.74 -12.60 7.09
C SER A 1110 15.24 -12.67 6.79
N MET A 1111 14.46 -13.38 7.62
CA MET A 1111 13.00 -13.35 7.54
C MET A 1111 12.46 -12.13 8.30
N LEU A 1112 11.42 -11.49 7.76
CA LEU A 1112 10.76 -10.35 8.41
C LEU A 1112 10.09 -10.71 9.75
N ASP A 1113 9.73 -11.97 9.97
CA ASP A 1113 9.22 -12.48 11.25
C ASP A 1113 10.30 -12.98 12.21
N GLY A 1114 11.59 -12.82 11.86
CA GLY A 1114 12.72 -13.25 12.68
C GLY A 1114 12.98 -14.76 12.70
N SER A 1115 12.28 -15.56 11.89
CA SER A 1115 12.58 -16.98 11.75
C SER A 1115 13.93 -17.23 11.03
N PRO A 1116 14.70 -18.27 11.41
CA PRO A 1116 16.05 -18.46 10.92
C PRO A 1116 16.10 -19.01 9.49
N LEU A 1117 16.97 -18.43 8.65
CA LEU A 1117 17.38 -18.97 7.36
C LEU A 1117 18.63 -19.82 7.55
N THR A 1118 18.73 -20.97 6.87
CA THR A 1118 19.94 -21.81 6.91
C THR A 1118 20.83 -21.57 5.71
N VAL A 1119 22.15 -21.63 5.91
CA VAL A 1119 23.14 -21.56 4.81
C VAL A 1119 22.85 -22.61 3.72
N ASP A 1120 22.40 -23.81 4.07
CA ASP A 1120 22.09 -24.87 3.09
C ASP A 1120 20.84 -24.55 2.25
N PHE A 1121 19.81 -23.93 2.83
CA PHE A 1121 18.64 -23.48 2.08
C PHE A 1121 19.03 -22.36 1.10
N VAL A 1122 19.80 -21.36 1.57
CA VAL A 1122 20.29 -20.28 0.70
C VAL A 1122 21.20 -20.84 -0.41
N ARG A 1123 22.20 -21.65 -0.08
CA ARG A 1123 23.14 -22.26 -1.04
C ARG A 1123 22.46 -23.08 -2.14
N SER A 1124 21.34 -23.74 -1.83
CA SER A 1124 20.61 -24.61 -2.77
C SER A 1124 19.48 -23.91 -3.54
N ARG A 1125 19.18 -22.64 -3.24
CA ARG A 1125 18.01 -21.94 -3.81
C ARG A 1125 18.25 -20.50 -4.27
N LEU A 1126 19.31 -19.84 -3.80
CA LEU A 1126 19.66 -18.48 -4.19
C LEU A 1126 20.05 -18.44 -5.67
N ARG A 1127 19.47 -17.50 -6.42
CA ARG A 1127 19.95 -17.06 -7.73
C ARG A 1127 20.63 -15.71 -7.58
N VAL A 1128 21.73 -15.52 -8.27
CA VAL A 1128 22.44 -14.23 -8.36
C VAL A 1128 22.65 -13.93 -9.84
N SER A 1129 22.36 -12.69 -10.26
CA SER A 1129 22.39 -12.27 -11.66
C SER A 1129 22.72 -10.78 -11.78
N ALA A 1130 23.20 -10.35 -12.95
CA ALA A 1130 23.28 -8.94 -13.34
C ALA A 1130 22.45 -8.73 -14.61
N LEU A 1131 21.94 -7.51 -14.82
CA LEU A 1131 21.14 -7.12 -15.99
C LEU A 1131 21.87 -7.41 -17.31
N ASN A 1132 23.15 -7.03 -17.40
CA ASN A 1132 23.99 -7.32 -18.55
C ASN A 1132 24.51 -8.78 -18.57
N GLY A 1133 24.34 -9.51 -17.47
CA GLY A 1133 24.89 -10.84 -17.24
C GLY A 1133 26.42 -10.87 -17.27
N ALA A 1134 27.05 -9.87 -16.67
CA ALA A 1134 28.46 -9.95 -16.28
C ALA A 1134 28.68 -11.11 -15.29
N ALA A 1135 29.90 -11.66 -15.25
CA ALA A 1135 30.23 -12.78 -14.39
C ALA A 1135 30.34 -12.34 -12.92
N ILE A 1136 29.41 -12.83 -12.09
CA ILE A 1136 29.42 -12.67 -10.64
C ILE A 1136 29.92 -13.98 -10.01
N ARG A 1137 30.76 -13.86 -8.98
CA ARG A 1137 31.23 -14.93 -8.12
C ARG A 1137 30.54 -14.86 -6.75
#